data_AF-A0A3M2BS09-F1
#
_entry.id   AF-A0A3M2BS09-F1
#
_cell.length_a   1.000
_cell.length_b   1.000
_cell.length_c   1.000
_cell.angle_alpha   90.00
_cell.angle_beta   90.00
_cell.angle_gamma   90.00
#
_symmetry.space_group_name_H-M   'P 1'
#
loop_
_entity.id
_entity.type
_entity.pdbx_description
1 polymer ?
#
loop_
_entity_poly.entity_id
_entity_poly.type
_entity_poly.pdbx_seq_one_letter_code
_entity_poly.pdbx_strand_id
1 'polypeptide(L)'
;MPPILCAGALNPRRFAGRSSGSTRPPVAPSTVPRETIGGRGASHQRPLTRPAQTPGRDGIDNPNCRQRGLAINTASLKKLAILLLVAALAAVFFQQGWHEQLTFANLKARQAELQAATAARPVLWIAGFFVAYVLMAALSLPGATIMTLAAGLLFGLGVGTVVVSFASSIGATLAMLVARYVFGDEVQRRYGAKLRRLNEGIEREGAFYLFTLRLIPIFPFFLINLGMGLTRMPARTFYWVSQLGMLPGTAVYVNAGTQLAQIDSPSGLLSPGLLGAFALLGLFPLIARRIVALIKARRVYRGHRRPRSFDYNVVVIGAGSAGLVASYVAAAVKAKVALIEKHKMGGDCLNTGCVPSKALIRSAKMLHYARRAEDWGFRSATVDYDFGEVMQRVHRVIETVEPHDSVERYQSLGVDCIQGEARIESPWTVRVGDRLLTTRNVIIATGATPLVPPIPGLDQVDPLTSDNLWQLKERPERLVVLGGGPIGSEMAQAFARLGSQVTQIEMLPRILSREDPDVSALVLKRFEEEGVRVLTGHKAKSFGKDDDGQAYVLCETADGGEVRVDFDRVLVALGRRARTRGFGLEELGVEVDRTVRHDDFMRTNFPNVYVCGDVAGPYQFTHTAAHQAWYAAVNALFSPLKTFRADYRVIPWTTFTDPEVAKVGLNELEAREQGVPYEVTTYGIDDLDRAIADGEAYGMVKVLTVPGKDRILGATIVGPHAGDLLAEYVLAMKHGVGLNKILGTVHPYPTLAEANKYAAGNWRKAHAPERLLRWLERFHGWRRGEPMPALAKAAVATLAVLLLAAVGAGVAAVSDGAPAATATAADPAATATSAETSAFSYAAYARVLERVDERGLVDYAGLKAEPGDLDAFRSAVAALDRTTFEAWDDDARIAFWINAYNALTLYAIVDHYPLERGLRNAALTLAHPRGIRWIPNVWDTPYTVMGEALTLNDIEHKILRVDYDEPRIHAALVCAAMSCPPLRGEPFVAERLDRQLDDQVRRWLARPESGLRIDRQAAKVYLSKIFDWYGEDFVPRFAPGPDRADSFAGHGERERAVLNFVSHYLGEEDRAYLEAGRYELDYLPYDWSLNEQPAS
;
A
#
# COMPACT_ATOMS: atom_id res chain seq x y z
N MET A 1 -20.36 -43.33 -33.19
CA MET A 1 -21.82 -43.04 -33.10
C MET A 1 -22.36 -43.60 -31.77
N PRO A 2 -23.52 -43.11 -31.27
CA PRO A 2 -24.03 -43.30 -29.89
C PRO A 2 -25.25 -44.29 -29.89
N PRO A 3 -26.30 -44.27 -29.02
CA PRO A 3 -26.63 -43.53 -27.77
C PRO A 3 -27.26 -44.47 -26.66
N ILE A 4 -28.15 -44.19 -25.65
CA ILE A 4 -28.84 -43.01 -25.04
C ILE A 4 -29.40 -43.37 -23.62
N LEU A 5 -29.44 -42.43 -22.64
CA LEU A 5 -30.28 -42.40 -21.38
C LEU A 5 -30.12 -43.59 -20.37
N CYS A 6 -30.66 -43.66 -19.13
CA CYS A 6 -31.47 -42.83 -18.18
C CYS A 6 -31.19 -43.34 -16.72
N ALA A 7 -31.73 -42.91 -15.55
CA ALA A 7 -32.71 -41.91 -15.07
C ALA A 7 -32.45 -41.59 -13.55
N GLY A 8 -33.35 -40.86 -12.86
CA GLY A 8 -33.41 -40.72 -11.37
C GLY A 8 -34.55 -41.56 -10.72
N ALA A 9 -35.07 -41.32 -9.50
CA ALA A 9 -34.80 -40.27 -8.50
C ALA A 9 -35.39 -40.59 -7.08
N LEU A 10 -35.01 -39.80 -6.04
CA LEU A 10 -35.73 -39.47 -4.78
C LEU A 10 -36.11 -40.54 -3.70
N ASN A 11 -35.47 -40.44 -2.50
CA ASN A 11 -36.01 -40.24 -1.11
C ASN A 11 -37.39 -40.82 -0.63
N PRO A 12 -37.72 -40.97 0.69
CA PRO A 12 -36.94 -40.73 1.93
C PRO A 12 -37.14 -41.67 3.18
N ARG A 13 -36.25 -41.53 4.19
CA ARG A 13 -36.45 -41.65 5.68
C ARG A 13 -37.13 -42.89 6.37
N ARG A 14 -36.44 -43.34 7.45
CA ARG A 14 -36.87 -43.52 8.88
C ARG A 14 -37.03 -44.94 9.53
N PHE A 15 -36.67 -44.97 10.83
CA PHE A 15 -36.98 -45.93 11.93
C PHE A 15 -36.20 -47.26 12.07
N ALA A 16 -36.33 -47.89 13.26
CA ALA A 16 -35.29 -48.74 13.90
C ALA A 16 -35.81 -49.74 14.97
N GLY A 17 -34.95 -50.69 15.39
CA GLY A 17 -35.11 -51.63 16.52
C GLY A 17 -34.21 -52.88 16.35
N ARG A 18 -33.83 -53.68 17.37
CA ARG A 18 -34.05 -53.66 18.84
C ARG A 18 -32.91 -54.40 19.62
N SER A 19 -32.75 -54.11 20.93
CA SER A 19 -32.40 -54.98 22.11
C SER A 19 -31.34 -56.11 22.02
N SER A 20 -30.53 -56.46 23.05
CA SER A 20 -30.29 -56.04 24.47
C SER A 20 -29.13 -56.89 25.06
N GLY A 21 -28.53 -56.70 26.26
CA GLY A 21 -28.69 -55.74 27.37
C GLY A 21 -28.60 -56.39 28.78
N SER A 22 -28.27 -55.62 29.84
CA SER A 22 -28.17 -56.01 31.29
C SER A 22 -26.86 -56.73 31.71
N THR A 23 -26.30 -56.64 32.94
CA THR A 23 -26.77 -56.22 34.30
C THR A 23 -25.82 -55.22 35.05
N ARG A 24 -25.93 -55.09 36.40
CA ARG A 24 -25.31 -54.12 37.37
C ARG A 24 -25.15 -54.80 38.79
N PRO A 25 -24.89 -54.15 39.96
CA PRO A 25 -23.99 -53.06 40.43
C PRO A 25 -23.12 -53.47 41.69
N PRO A 26 -23.07 -52.77 42.87
CA PRO A 26 -22.12 -51.69 43.31
C PRO A 26 -21.34 -51.96 44.64
N VAL A 27 -20.58 -50.97 45.18
CA VAL A 27 -20.55 -50.46 46.61
C VAL A 27 -19.23 -49.67 46.93
N ALA A 28 -19.25 -48.81 47.96
CA ALA A 28 -18.15 -47.99 48.52
C ALA A 28 -18.47 -47.63 50.02
N PRO A 29 -17.79 -46.72 50.76
CA PRO A 29 -16.34 -46.44 51.00
C PRO A 29 -15.94 -46.36 52.52
N SER A 30 -14.65 -46.26 52.90
CA SER A 30 -14.24 -45.74 54.24
C SER A 30 -12.73 -45.37 54.48
N THR A 31 -12.51 -44.10 54.91
CA THR A 31 -11.60 -43.54 55.96
C THR A 31 -10.19 -44.09 56.35
N VAL A 32 -9.12 -43.30 56.10
CA VAL A 32 -8.29 -42.48 57.06
C VAL A 32 -8.00 -43.09 58.48
N PRO A 33 -6.73 -43.22 58.98
CA PRO A 33 -5.98 -42.08 59.59
C PRO A 33 -4.42 -42.09 59.73
N ARG A 34 -3.83 -40.88 59.96
CA ARG A 34 -2.72 -40.41 60.87
C ARG A 34 -1.40 -41.21 61.13
N GLU A 35 -0.22 -40.61 61.42
CA GLU A 35 0.21 -39.17 61.49
C GLU A 35 1.60 -38.84 60.81
N THR A 36 2.81 -38.57 61.38
CA THR A 36 3.34 -38.43 62.78
C THR A 36 4.70 -37.66 62.88
N ILE A 37 4.69 -36.40 63.38
CA ILE A 37 5.66 -35.68 64.27
C ILE A 37 7.18 -35.49 63.92
N GLY A 38 7.65 -34.22 64.02
CA GLY A 38 9.06 -33.78 64.30
C GLY A 38 9.69 -32.87 63.21
N GLY A 39 10.39 -31.75 63.46
CA GLY A 39 10.71 -30.99 64.69
C GLY A 39 12.24 -30.88 64.94
N ARG A 40 12.89 -29.71 65.16
CA ARG A 40 12.46 -28.28 65.21
C ARG A 40 13.65 -27.33 64.90
N GLY A 41 13.38 -26.10 64.43
CA GLY A 41 14.23 -24.91 64.60
C GLY A 41 14.96 -24.35 63.36
N ALA A 42 15.18 -23.05 63.14
CA ALA A 42 14.52 -21.79 63.56
C ALA A 42 15.39 -20.60 63.08
N SER A 43 15.00 -19.90 62.01
CA SER A 43 15.28 -18.46 61.81
C SER A 43 14.40 -17.88 60.69
N HIS A 44 14.16 -16.56 60.74
CA HIS A 44 13.40 -15.79 59.75
C HIS A 44 14.36 -15.13 58.72
N GLN A 45 13.95 -14.61 57.55
CA GLN A 45 12.62 -14.10 57.17
C GLN A 45 12.39 -14.08 55.62
N ARG A 46 11.24 -14.60 55.17
CA ARG A 46 10.49 -14.33 53.91
C ARG A 46 11.23 -13.93 52.60
N PRO A 47 11.01 -14.73 51.53
CA PRO A 47 10.55 -14.24 50.23
C PRO A 47 9.06 -14.59 50.00
N LEU A 48 8.37 -13.86 49.11
CA LEU A 48 6.97 -14.14 48.72
C LEU A 48 6.89 -14.90 47.39
N THR A 49 6.00 -15.88 47.32
CA THR A 49 5.84 -16.83 46.21
C THR A 49 4.79 -16.38 45.17
N ARG A 50 4.98 -16.82 43.93
CA ARG A 50 3.89 -17.03 42.96
C ARG A 50 3.56 -18.53 42.93
N PRO A 51 2.30 -18.96 43.03
CA PRO A 51 1.94 -20.36 42.87
C PRO A 51 1.95 -20.77 41.39
N ALA A 52 2.41 -22.00 41.12
CA ALA A 52 2.08 -22.71 39.89
C ALA A 52 0.77 -23.49 40.08
N GLN A 53 0.14 -23.92 38.98
CA GLN A 53 -0.97 -24.87 38.98
C GLN A 53 -0.66 -26.03 38.03
N THR A 54 -0.84 -27.25 38.51
CA THR A 54 -0.82 -28.50 37.74
C THR A 54 -2.24 -28.91 37.31
N PRO A 55 -2.40 -29.78 36.29
CA PRO A 55 -3.64 -29.87 35.52
C PRO A 55 -4.74 -30.75 36.14
N GLY A 56 -5.99 -30.40 35.82
CA GLY A 56 -7.17 -31.26 35.96
C GLY A 56 -7.75 -31.59 34.57
N ARG A 57 -8.47 -32.71 34.46
CA ARG A 57 -8.97 -33.27 33.19
C ARG A 57 -10.46 -32.97 32.94
N ASP A 58 -10.80 -33.11 31.65
CA ASP A 58 -12.13 -33.37 31.07
C ASP A 58 -13.23 -32.28 31.18
N GLY A 59 -13.85 -31.98 30.04
CA GLY A 59 -14.88 -30.94 29.91
C GLY A 59 -15.07 -30.43 28.48
N ILE A 60 -15.47 -31.30 27.54
CA ILE A 60 -15.87 -30.86 26.19
C ILE A 60 -17.25 -30.21 26.30
N ASP A 61 -17.32 -28.88 26.30
CA ASP A 61 -18.57 -28.14 26.39
C ASP A 61 -18.73 -27.15 25.22
N ASN A 62 -19.88 -27.19 24.56
CA ASN A 62 -20.14 -26.58 23.26
C ASN A 62 -20.63 -25.11 23.41
N PRO A 63 -19.88 -24.09 22.98
CA PRO A 63 -20.20 -22.68 23.24
C PRO A 63 -21.27 -22.11 22.30
N ASN A 64 -22.36 -22.84 22.04
CA ASN A 64 -23.43 -22.39 21.13
C ASN A 64 -24.86 -22.56 21.68
N CYS A 65 -25.05 -22.55 23.01
CA CYS A 65 -26.33 -22.21 23.63
C CYS A 65 -26.17 -21.73 25.09
N ARG A 66 -26.27 -20.41 25.33
CA ARG A 66 -26.68 -19.86 26.65
C ARG A 66 -27.64 -18.70 26.49
N GLN A 67 -28.60 -18.65 27.41
CA GLN A 67 -29.82 -17.83 27.35
C GLN A 67 -29.56 -16.34 27.55
N ARG A 68 -30.46 -15.50 27.02
CA ARG A 68 -30.49 -14.05 27.30
C ARG A 68 -30.98 -13.78 28.73
N GLY A 69 -30.06 -13.67 29.69
CA GLY A 69 -30.33 -13.09 31.00
C GLY A 69 -29.75 -11.68 31.11
N LEU A 70 -30.57 -10.66 31.41
CA LEU A 70 -30.09 -9.29 31.64
C LEU A 70 -29.46 -9.14 33.04
N ALA A 71 -28.28 -9.71 33.24
CA ALA A 71 -27.41 -9.35 34.35
C ALA A 71 -26.78 -7.97 34.06
N ILE A 72 -27.43 -6.88 34.50
CA ILE A 72 -26.93 -5.52 34.29
C ILE A 72 -25.65 -5.33 35.11
N ASN A 73 -24.50 -5.42 34.44
CA ASN A 73 -23.19 -5.26 35.05
C ASN A 73 -23.06 -3.87 35.70
N THR A 74 -22.76 -3.82 37.01
CA THR A 74 -22.73 -2.58 37.81
C THR A 74 -21.66 -1.59 37.35
N ALA A 75 -20.62 -2.06 36.64
CA ALA A 75 -19.67 -1.18 35.96
C ALA A 75 -20.32 -0.39 34.80
N SER A 76 -21.31 -0.98 34.11
CA SER A 76 -22.05 -0.34 33.02
C SER A 76 -22.94 0.79 33.54
N LEU A 77 -23.64 0.56 34.67
CA LEU A 77 -24.44 1.59 35.36
C LEU A 77 -23.61 2.82 35.73
N LYS A 78 -22.37 2.64 36.22
CA LYS A 78 -21.47 3.76 36.53
C LYS A 78 -21.01 4.50 35.28
N LYS A 79 -20.68 3.80 34.19
CA LYS A 79 -20.34 4.42 32.90
C LYS A 79 -21.54 5.20 32.31
N LEU A 80 -22.76 4.65 32.41
CA LEU A 80 -23.99 5.31 31.99
C LEU A 80 -24.32 6.57 32.82
N ALA A 81 -24.16 6.53 34.14
CA ALA A 81 -24.38 7.69 35.01
C ALA A 81 -23.41 8.84 34.69
N ILE A 82 -22.14 8.54 34.41
CA ILE A 82 -21.15 9.55 33.98
C ILE A 82 -21.53 10.14 32.61
N LEU A 83 -21.94 9.30 31.65
CA LEU A 83 -22.40 9.76 30.34
C LEU A 83 -23.64 10.67 30.44
N LEU A 84 -24.62 10.31 31.27
CA LEU A 84 -25.82 11.10 31.51
C LEU A 84 -25.51 12.43 32.21
N LEU A 85 -24.58 12.45 33.17
CA LEU A 85 -24.12 13.68 33.83
C LEU A 85 -23.42 14.62 32.83
N VAL A 86 -22.54 14.09 31.97
CA VAL A 86 -21.87 14.88 30.92
C VAL A 86 -22.89 15.41 29.91
N ALA A 87 -23.86 14.60 29.49
CA ALA A 87 -24.93 15.01 28.59
C ALA A 87 -25.83 16.10 29.22
N ALA A 88 -26.18 15.98 30.50
CA ALA A 88 -26.97 16.97 31.22
C ALA A 88 -26.22 18.31 31.36
N LEU A 89 -24.93 18.28 31.72
CA LEU A 89 -24.10 19.50 31.81
C LEU A 89 -23.95 20.18 30.43
N ALA A 90 -23.78 19.41 29.36
CA ALA A 90 -23.78 19.94 27.99
C ALA A 90 -25.15 20.52 27.60
N ALA A 91 -26.24 19.84 27.92
CA ALA A 91 -27.60 20.34 27.64
C ALA A 91 -27.87 21.67 28.35
N VAL A 92 -27.49 21.81 29.64
CA VAL A 92 -27.58 23.07 30.39
C VAL A 92 -26.73 24.17 29.75
N PHE A 93 -25.49 23.87 29.34
CA PHE A 93 -24.61 24.84 28.67
C PHE A 93 -25.22 25.42 27.37
N PHE A 94 -25.88 24.58 26.57
CA PHE A 94 -26.58 25.05 25.37
C PHE A 94 -27.90 25.75 25.69
N GLN A 95 -28.74 25.18 26.57
CA GLN A 95 -30.05 25.76 26.94
C GLN A 95 -29.94 27.13 27.63
N GLN A 96 -28.88 27.39 28.41
CA GLN A 96 -28.66 28.68 29.08
C GLN A 96 -28.06 29.77 28.17
N GLY A 97 -27.94 29.53 26.86
CA GLY A 97 -27.37 30.50 25.92
C GLY A 97 -25.89 30.82 26.15
N TRP A 98 -25.19 30.10 27.02
CA TRP A 98 -23.78 30.38 27.35
C TRP A 98 -22.88 30.23 26.13
N HIS A 99 -23.24 29.35 25.19
CA HIS A 99 -22.58 29.21 23.90
C HIS A 99 -22.66 30.48 23.01
N GLU A 100 -23.72 31.28 23.14
CA GLU A 100 -23.89 32.57 22.44
C GLU A 100 -23.12 33.69 23.16
N GLN A 101 -23.14 33.69 24.50
CA GLN A 101 -22.39 34.66 25.31
C GLN A 101 -20.88 34.46 25.19
N LEU A 102 -20.41 33.22 25.01
CA LEU A 102 -19.01 32.86 24.78
C LEU A 102 -18.58 32.99 23.29
N THR A 103 -19.29 33.78 22.49
CA THR A 103 -18.82 34.19 21.16
C THR A 103 -17.81 35.34 21.28
N PHE A 104 -16.83 35.37 20.37
CA PHE A 104 -15.80 36.43 20.36
C PHE A 104 -16.40 37.84 20.18
N ALA A 105 -17.50 37.97 19.42
CA ALA A 105 -18.22 39.22 19.25
C ALA A 105 -18.81 39.74 20.57
N ASN A 106 -19.49 38.89 21.34
CA ASN A 106 -20.10 39.27 22.62
C ASN A 106 -19.04 39.53 23.70
N LEU A 107 -17.94 38.77 23.72
CA LEU A 107 -16.79 39.02 24.58
C LEU A 107 -16.12 40.37 24.30
N LYS A 108 -16.03 40.79 23.02
CA LYS A 108 -15.52 42.12 22.66
C LYS A 108 -16.54 43.23 22.98
N ALA A 109 -17.82 43.02 22.68
CA ALA A 109 -18.88 43.99 22.97
C ALA A 109 -19.00 44.33 24.47
N ARG A 110 -18.68 43.37 25.36
CA ARG A 110 -18.65 43.55 26.83
C ARG A 110 -17.23 43.72 27.40
N GLN A 111 -16.21 43.98 26.57
CA GLN A 111 -14.79 44.04 26.98
C GLN A 111 -14.56 45.00 28.17
N ALA A 112 -15.06 46.24 28.09
CA ALA A 112 -14.84 47.25 29.13
C ALA A 112 -15.53 46.87 30.46
N GLU A 113 -16.74 46.31 30.41
CA GLU A 113 -17.49 45.83 31.56
C GLU A 113 -16.75 44.66 32.25
N LEU A 114 -16.32 43.67 31.45
CA LEU A 114 -15.60 42.49 31.94
C LEU A 114 -14.21 42.84 32.49
N GLN A 115 -13.49 43.78 31.88
CA GLN A 115 -12.21 44.27 32.38
C GLN A 115 -12.38 45.05 33.70
N ALA A 116 -13.38 45.91 33.82
CA ALA A 116 -13.70 46.59 35.08
C ALA A 116 -14.10 45.61 36.19
N ALA A 117 -14.96 44.64 35.89
CA ALA A 117 -15.36 43.59 36.84
C ALA A 117 -14.17 42.71 37.27
N THR A 118 -13.26 42.40 36.34
CA THR A 118 -12.03 41.65 36.62
C THR A 118 -11.08 42.46 37.50
N ALA A 119 -10.86 43.74 37.20
CA ALA A 119 -10.02 44.63 38.02
C ALA A 119 -10.56 44.81 39.45
N ALA A 120 -11.89 44.82 39.63
CA ALA A 120 -12.50 44.94 40.95
C ALA A 120 -12.36 43.67 41.82
N ARG A 121 -12.23 42.47 41.24
CA ARG A 121 -12.14 41.19 41.97
C ARG A 121 -11.23 40.17 41.27
N PRO A 122 -9.93 40.46 41.05
CA PRO A 122 -9.08 39.70 40.13
C PRO A 122 -8.90 38.23 40.53
N VAL A 123 -8.70 37.95 41.83
CA VAL A 123 -8.54 36.57 42.34
C VAL A 123 -9.79 35.71 42.07
N LEU A 124 -10.99 36.27 42.22
CA LEU A 124 -12.25 35.57 42.00
C LEU A 124 -12.46 35.25 40.51
N TRP A 125 -12.20 36.22 39.64
CA TRP A 125 -12.31 36.04 38.18
C TRP A 125 -11.27 35.05 37.65
N ILE A 126 -10.01 35.13 38.12
CA ILE A 126 -8.96 34.17 37.75
C ILE A 126 -9.34 32.76 38.21
N ALA A 127 -9.82 32.58 39.44
CA ALA A 127 -10.22 31.27 39.97
C ALA A 127 -11.43 30.69 39.22
N GLY A 128 -12.48 31.49 39.00
CA GLY A 128 -13.66 31.07 38.24
C GLY A 128 -13.33 30.70 36.80
N PHE A 129 -12.53 31.53 36.12
CA PHE A 129 -12.07 31.27 34.76
C PHE A 129 -11.20 30.00 34.68
N PHE A 130 -10.28 29.79 35.63
CA PHE A 130 -9.45 28.58 35.70
C PHE A 130 -10.30 27.32 35.83
N VAL A 131 -11.29 27.31 36.74
CA VAL A 131 -12.22 26.18 36.91
C VAL A 131 -13.05 25.94 35.65
N ALA A 132 -13.61 26.99 35.05
CA ALA A 132 -14.37 26.89 33.80
C ALA A 132 -13.51 26.31 32.65
N TYR A 133 -12.25 26.75 32.52
CA TYR A 133 -11.33 26.25 31.51
C TYR A 133 -10.97 24.77 31.77
N VAL A 134 -10.67 24.38 33.01
CA VAL A 134 -10.40 22.97 33.38
C VAL A 134 -11.59 22.08 33.02
N LEU A 135 -12.82 22.51 33.35
CA LEU A 135 -14.04 21.75 33.05
C LEU A 135 -14.27 21.62 31.53
N MET A 136 -14.19 22.72 30.78
CA MET A 136 -14.28 22.71 29.31
C MET A 136 -13.26 21.74 28.68
N ALA A 137 -12.00 21.80 29.11
CA ALA A 137 -10.93 20.95 28.59
C ALA A 137 -11.06 19.47 29.01
N ALA A 138 -11.56 19.20 30.22
CA ALA A 138 -11.84 17.84 30.71
C ALA A 138 -13.03 17.19 29.99
N LEU A 139 -14.09 17.97 29.75
CA LEU A 139 -15.28 17.56 28.99
C LEU A 139 -15.06 17.58 27.48
N SER A 140 -13.87 17.99 27.01
CA SER A 140 -13.50 18.06 25.58
C SER A 140 -14.43 18.96 24.73
N LEU A 141 -15.00 20.01 25.35
CA LEU A 141 -15.93 20.91 24.68
C LEU A 141 -15.23 21.80 23.63
N PRO A 142 -15.87 22.07 22.48
CA PRO A 142 -15.38 23.08 21.53
C PRO A 142 -15.47 24.47 22.18
N GLY A 143 -14.40 25.26 22.06
CA GLY A 143 -14.30 26.60 22.68
C GLY A 143 -12.92 26.97 23.20
N ALA A 144 -12.01 26.01 23.35
CA ALA A 144 -10.67 26.23 23.94
C ALA A 144 -9.87 27.37 23.30
N THR A 145 -9.96 27.56 21.97
CA THR A 145 -9.32 28.68 21.27
C THR A 145 -9.91 30.03 21.69
N ILE A 146 -11.25 30.14 21.75
CA ILE A 146 -11.95 31.37 22.15
C ILE A 146 -11.63 31.69 23.62
N MET A 147 -11.65 30.69 24.50
CA MET A 147 -11.25 30.87 25.89
C MET A 147 -9.78 31.28 26.03
N THR A 148 -8.86 30.74 25.22
CA THR A 148 -7.44 31.15 25.27
C THR A 148 -7.25 32.60 24.82
N LEU A 149 -7.99 33.04 23.79
CA LEU A 149 -8.02 34.45 23.36
C LEU A 149 -8.63 35.35 24.46
N ALA A 150 -9.72 34.90 25.10
CA ALA A 150 -10.36 35.60 26.20
C ALA A 150 -9.44 35.74 27.44
N ALA A 151 -8.58 34.76 27.71
CA ALA A 151 -7.58 34.87 28.78
C ALA A 151 -6.56 36.01 28.52
N GLY A 152 -6.19 36.23 27.26
CA GLY A 152 -5.39 37.40 26.86
C GLY A 152 -6.16 38.71 27.04
N LEU A 153 -7.41 38.75 26.56
CA LEU A 153 -8.32 39.89 26.65
C LEU A 153 -8.59 40.34 28.11
N LEU A 154 -8.69 39.40 29.05
CA LEU A 154 -9.09 39.67 30.44
C LEU A 154 -7.92 39.78 31.43
N PHE A 155 -6.83 39.02 31.24
CA PHE A 155 -5.74 38.91 32.22
C PHE A 155 -4.36 39.32 31.68
N GLY A 156 -4.26 39.70 30.39
CA GLY A 156 -3.00 40.03 29.76
C GLY A 156 -2.08 38.82 29.52
N LEU A 157 -0.95 39.06 28.85
CA LEU A 157 -0.07 37.98 28.39
C LEU A 157 0.48 37.11 29.51
N GLY A 158 1.00 37.73 30.59
CA GLY A 158 1.64 37.01 31.69
C GLY A 158 0.68 36.11 32.46
N VAL A 159 -0.35 36.70 33.07
CA VAL A 159 -1.32 35.96 33.89
C VAL A 159 -2.16 35.02 33.03
N GLY A 160 -2.64 35.47 31.85
CA GLY A 160 -3.41 34.64 30.92
C GLY A 160 -2.65 33.38 30.48
N THR A 161 -1.35 33.49 30.18
CA THR A 161 -0.53 32.33 29.78
C THR A 161 -0.38 31.32 30.92
N VAL A 162 -0.12 31.78 32.14
CA VAL A 162 0.01 30.90 33.32
C VAL A 162 -1.33 30.19 33.60
N VAL A 163 -2.42 30.95 33.68
CA VAL A 163 -3.77 30.44 33.97
C VAL A 163 -4.18 29.39 32.95
N VAL A 164 -4.08 29.69 31.64
CA VAL A 164 -4.46 28.74 30.59
C VAL A 164 -3.50 27.55 30.51
N SER A 165 -2.19 27.73 30.69
CA SER A 165 -1.23 26.62 30.59
C SER A 165 -1.52 25.55 31.64
N PHE A 166 -1.70 25.94 32.91
CA PHE A 166 -2.04 24.97 33.96
C PHE A 166 -3.47 24.42 33.83
N ALA A 167 -4.48 25.27 33.55
CA ALA A 167 -5.85 24.81 33.39
C ALA A 167 -6.02 23.81 32.24
N SER A 168 -5.37 24.08 31.10
CA SER A 168 -5.42 23.22 29.91
C SER A 168 -4.70 21.89 30.11
N SER A 169 -3.55 21.86 30.79
CA SER A 169 -2.83 20.61 31.12
C SER A 169 -3.58 19.74 32.13
N ILE A 170 -4.23 20.34 33.14
CA ILE A 170 -5.07 19.63 34.10
C ILE A 170 -6.30 19.06 33.40
N GLY A 171 -7.05 19.89 32.66
CA GLY A 171 -8.23 19.46 31.90
C GLY A 171 -7.90 18.38 30.86
N ALA A 172 -6.78 18.52 30.13
CA ALA A 172 -6.29 17.48 29.21
C ALA A 172 -6.02 16.16 29.93
N THR A 173 -5.46 16.20 31.13
CA THR A 173 -5.14 15.00 31.92
C THR A 173 -6.42 14.34 32.43
N LEU A 174 -7.41 15.11 32.86
CA LEU A 174 -8.74 14.60 33.21
C LEU A 174 -9.44 13.95 32.00
N ALA A 175 -9.47 14.61 30.83
CA ALA A 175 -10.01 14.05 29.60
C ALA A 175 -9.31 12.74 29.19
N MET A 176 -7.99 12.67 29.33
CA MET A 176 -7.18 11.47 29.05
C MET A 176 -7.52 10.32 30.02
N LEU A 177 -7.70 10.61 31.32
CA LEU A 177 -8.10 9.62 32.33
C LEU A 177 -9.54 9.13 32.12
N VAL A 178 -10.47 10.02 31.76
CA VAL A 178 -11.85 9.66 31.40
C VAL A 178 -11.86 8.76 30.16
N ALA A 179 -11.12 9.11 29.11
CA ALA A 179 -10.96 8.28 27.93
C ALA A 179 -10.43 6.87 28.28
N ARG A 180 -9.40 6.80 29.13
CA ARG A 180 -8.79 5.55 29.58
C ARG A 180 -9.75 4.64 30.33
N TYR A 181 -10.42 5.14 31.39
CA TYR A 181 -11.19 4.30 32.30
C TYR A 181 -12.67 4.12 31.90
N VAL A 182 -13.26 5.04 31.13
CA VAL A 182 -14.65 4.90 30.65
C VAL A 182 -14.69 4.15 29.32
N PHE A 183 -13.83 4.51 28.35
CA PHE A 183 -13.96 4.06 26.96
C PHE A 183 -12.86 3.09 26.49
N GLY A 184 -11.73 2.99 27.22
CA GLY A 184 -10.53 2.25 26.83
C GLY A 184 -10.80 0.86 26.25
N ASP A 185 -11.34 -0.05 27.05
CA ASP A 185 -11.53 -1.47 26.68
C ASP A 185 -12.35 -1.64 25.39
N GLU A 186 -13.45 -0.90 25.26
CA GLU A 186 -14.39 -1.01 24.14
C GLU A 186 -13.83 -0.41 22.84
N VAL A 187 -13.19 0.76 22.94
CA VAL A 187 -12.56 1.43 21.80
C VAL A 187 -11.32 0.64 21.35
N GLN A 188 -10.54 0.08 22.28
CA GLN A 188 -9.37 -0.74 21.97
C GLN A 188 -9.76 -2.09 21.35
N ARG A 189 -10.88 -2.70 21.78
CA ARG A 189 -11.51 -3.85 21.12
C ARG A 189 -11.95 -3.54 19.69
N ARG A 190 -12.62 -2.40 19.47
CA ARG A 190 -13.23 -2.05 18.16
C ARG A 190 -12.24 -1.44 17.14
N TYR A 191 -11.17 -0.80 17.61
CA TYR A 191 -10.23 -0.05 16.75
C TYR A 191 -8.75 -0.42 16.95
N GLY A 192 -8.44 -1.49 17.69
CA GLY A 192 -7.08 -1.89 18.07
C GLY A 192 -6.07 -1.96 16.92
N ALA A 193 -6.47 -2.45 15.73
CA ALA A 193 -5.61 -2.48 14.55
C ALA A 193 -5.20 -1.07 14.05
N LYS A 194 -6.10 -0.07 14.12
CA LYS A 194 -5.79 1.33 13.78
C LYS A 194 -4.97 2.01 14.88
N LEU A 195 -5.21 1.65 16.14
CA LEU A 195 -4.48 2.15 17.32
C LEU A 195 -3.08 1.52 17.47
N ARG A 196 -2.76 0.43 16.75
CA ARG A 196 -1.46 -0.27 16.86
C ARG A 196 -0.29 0.66 16.51
N ARG A 197 -0.37 1.37 15.37
CA ARG A 197 0.61 2.40 14.96
C ARG A 197 0.79 3.55 15.95
N LEU A 198 -0.28 3.95 16.63
CA LEU A 198 -0.22 5.01 17.65
C LEU A 198 0.55 4.52 18.90
N ASN A 199 0.26 3.29 19.35
CA ASN A 199 1.00 2.67 20.44
C ASN A 199 2.45 2.38 20.07
N GLU A 200 2.74 1.87 18.86
CA GLU A 200 4.10 1.66 18.35
C GLU A 200 4.93 2.96 18.35
N GLY A 201 4.36 4.09 17.90
CA GLY A 201 5.03 5.39 17.97
C GLY A 201 5.33 5.85 19.40
N ILE A 202 4.43 5.56 20.34
CA ILE A 202 4.57 5.90 21.77
C ILE A 202 5.51 4.94 22.50
N GLU A 203 5.60 3.67 22.09
CA GLU A 203 6.57 2.72 22.64
C GLU A 203 7.99 2.98 22.08
N ARG A 204 8.11 3.48 20.83
CA ARG A 204 9.40 3.93 20.24
C ARG A 204 9.89 5.30 20.77
N GLU A 205 9.02 6.29 20.93
CA GLU A 205 9.43 7.68 21.26
C GLU A 205 8.91 8.22 22.61
N GLY A 206 7.97 7.53 23.26
CA GLY A 206 7.49 7.84 24.60
C GLY A 206 6.99 9.28 24.77
N ALA A 207 7.58 9.99 25.74
CA ALA A 207 7.30 11.40 26.01
C ALA A 207 7.50 12.30 24.78
N PHE A 208 8.44 11.98 23.89
CA PHE A 208 8.77 12.84 22.76
C PHE A 208 7.69 12.83 21.66
N TYR A 209 6.97 11.71 21.51
CA TYR A 209 5.86 11.60 20.57
C TYR A 209 4.73 12.57 20.92
N LEU A 210 4.30 12.58 22.19
CA LEU A 210 3.31 13.52 22.70
C LEU A 210 3.80 14.97 22.60
N PHE A 211 5.05 15.24 22.96
CA PHE A 211 5.63 16.58 22.85
C PHE A 211 5.50 17.09 21.41
N THR A 212 5.93 16.30 20.42
CA THR A 212 5.82 16.64 19.00
C THR A 212 4.37 16.86 18.55
N LEU A 213 3.43 16.01 18.97
CA LEU A 213 2.00 16.20 18.67
C LEU A 213 1.42 17.48 19.27
N ARG A 214 1.85 17.90 20.47
CA ARG A 214 1.40 19.15 21.11
C ARG A 214 1.87 20.41 20.38
N LEU A 215 2.96 20.34 19.63
CA LEU A 215 3.46 21.47 18.86
C LEU A 215 2.68 21.70 17.56
N ILE A 216 2.13 20.64 16.94
CA ILE A 216 1.50 20.73 15.61
C ILE A 216 0.05 21.24 15.75
N PRO A 217 -0.29 22.47 15.31
CA PRO A 217 -1.60 23.07 15.54
C PRO A 217 -2.76 22.40 14.77
N ILE A 218 -2.46 21.61 13.73
CA ILE A 218 -3.48 21.00 12.87
C ILE A 218 -4.29 19.90 13.58
N PHE A 219 -3.80 19.36 14.70
CA PHE A 219 -4.49 18.31 15.44
C PHE A 219 -5.38 18.92 16.53
N PRO A 220 -6.72 18.73 16.48
CA PRO A 220 -7.62 19.23 17.50
C PRO A 220 -7.21 18.76 18.91
N PHE A 221 -7.02 19.73 19.81
CA PHE A 221 -6.50 19.54 21.17
C PHE A 221 -7.15 18.36 21.92
N PHE A 222 -8.48 18.23 21.80
CA PHE A 222 -9.24 17.15 22.46
C PHE A 222 -8.94 15.75 21.89
N LEU A 223 -8.70 15.61 20.58
CA LEU A 223 -8.38 14.32 19.97
C LEU A 223 -7.04 13.76 20.48
N ILE A 224 -6.06 14.63 20.77
CA ILE A 224 -4.81 14.23 21.41
C ILE A 224 -5.09 13.72 22.84
N ASN A 225 -5.92 14.44 23.60
CA ASN A 225 -6.26 14.07 24.99
C ASN A 225 -6.94 12.68 25.05
N LEU A 226 -8.00 12.50 24.26
CA LEU A 226 -8.76 11.26 24.21
C LEU A 226 -7.91 10.12 23.63
N GLY A 227 -7.18 10.38 22.54
CA GLY A 227 -6.33 9.40 21.87
C GLY A 227 -5.24 8.83 22.79
N MET A 228 -4.58 9.67 23.60
CA MET A 228 -3.59 9.19 24.57
C MET A 228 -4.20 8.41 25.74
N GLY A 229 -5.48 8.59 26.03
CA GLY A 229 -6.20 7.78 27.03
C GLY A 229 -6.18 6.29 26.68
N LEU A 230 -6.28 5.99 25.38
CA LEU A 230 -6.26 4.65 24.77
C LEU A 230 -4.85 4.03 24.65
N THR A 231 -3.83 4.67 25.23
CA THR A 231 -2.42 4.27 25.13
C THR A 231 -1.84 3.93 26.50
N ARG A 232 -0.70 3.24 26.52
CA ARG A 232 0.01 2.86 27.76
C ARG A 232 0.74 4.02 28.47
N MET A 233 0.68 5.27 27.96
CA MET A 233 1.46 6.37 28.52
C MET A 233 1.08 6.70 29.99
N PRO A 234 2.05 6.78 30.93
CA PRO A 234 1.77 7.17 32.31
C PRO A 234 1.19 8.59 32.42
N ALA A 235 0.19 8.78 33.28
CA ALA A 235 -0.50 10.07 33.42
C ALA A 235 0.44 11.21 33.86
N ARG A 236 1.42 10.92 34.72
CA ARG A 236 2.48 11.87 35.12
C ARG A 236 3.30 12.34 33.91
N THR A 237 3.64 11.44 32.99
CA THR A 237 4.36 11.77 31.75
C THR A 237 3.49 12.62 30.84
N PHE A 238 2.23 12.21 30.64
CA PHE A 238 1.26 12.97 29.82
C PHE A 238 1.07 14.41 30.31
N TYR A 239 0.95 14.62 31.62
CA TYR A 239 0.79 15.93 32.23
C TYR A 239 2.00 16.83 31.97
N TRP A 240 3.20 16.42 32.40
CA TRP A 240 4.40 17.26 32.29
C TRP A 240 4.80 17.53 30.84
N VAL A 241 4.59 16.58 29.93
CA VAL A 241 4.82 16.78 28.50
C VAL A 241 3.78 17.71 27.88
N SER A 242 2.51 17.63 28.30
CA SER A 242 1.48 18.58 27.85
C SER A 242 1.79 20.00 28.33
N GLN A 243 2.16 20.16 29.60
CA GLN A 243 2.55 21.46 30.18
C GLN A 243 3.70 22.11 29.41
N LEU A 244 4.77 21.36 29.11
CA LEU A 244 5.92 21.89 28.37
C LEU A 244 5.64 22.07 26.87
N GLY A 245 4.90 21.15 26.25
CA GLY A 245 4.60 21.19 24.81
C GLY A 245 3.56 22.24 24.44
N MET A 246 2.61 22.55 25.31
CA MET A 246 1.55 23.52 25.02
C MET A 246 1.95 24.96 25.32
N LEU A 247 2.90 25.19 26.25
CA LEU A 247 3.30 26.53 26.70
C LEU A 247 3.59 27.53 25.55
N PRO A 248 4.33 27.19 24.48
CA PRO A 248 4.58 28.12 23.37
C PRO A 248 3.31 28.48 22.59
N GLY A 249 2.45 27.50 22.32
CA GLY A 249 1.18 27.71 21.63
C GLY A 249 0.20 28.52 22.49
N THR A 250 0.10 28.21 23.79
CA THR A 250 -0.68 28.99 24.76
C THR A 250 -0.21 30.44 24.78
N ALA A 251 1.10 30.69 24.88
CA ALA A 251 1.64 32.06 24.88
C ALA A 251 1.29 32.83 23.59
N VAL A 252 1.36 32.19 22.43
CA VAL A 252 0.97 32.81 21.14
C VAL A 252 -0.52 33.11 21.08
N TYR A 253 -1.41 32.19 21.47
CA TYR A 253 -2.86 32.44 21.45
C TYR A 253 -3.30 33.47 22.50
N VAL A 254 -2.68 33.49 23.70
CA VAL A 254 -2.93 34.54 24.70
C VAL A 254 -2.40 35.88 24.20
N ASN A 255 -1.22 35.93 23.54
CA ASN A 255 -0.68 37.15 22.93
C ASN A 255 -1.59 37.68 21.81
N ALA A 256 -2.11 36.79 20.95
CA ALA A 256 -3.12 37.16 19.97
C ALA A 256 -4.37 37.76 20.65
N GLY A 257 -4.83 37.18 21.76
CA GLY A 257 -5.90 37.74 22.59
C GLY A 257 -5.63 39.16 23.08
N THR A 258 -4.41 39.44 23.58
CA THR A 258 -4.02 40.81 23.99
C THR A 258 -3.89 41.80 22.83
N GLN A 259 -3.48 41.36 21.64
CA GLN A 259 -3.37 42.25 20.47
C GLN A 259 -4.76 42.51 19.85
N LEU A 260 -5.64 41.51 19.82
CA LEU A 260 -7.03 41.66 19.38
C LEU A 260 -7.86 42.60 20.26
N ALA A 261 -7.49 42.75 21.54
CA ALA A 261 -8.06 43.73 22.46
C ALA A 261 -7.80 45.20 22.07
N GLN A 262 -6.87 45.44 21.14
CA GLN A 262 -6.37 46.77 20.70
C GLN A 262 -6.69 47.08 19.22
N ILE A 263 -7.46 46.22 18.54
CA ILE A 263 -7.73 46.33 17.10
C ILE A 263 -9.19 46.74 16.85
N ASP A 264 -9.41 47.98 16.43
CA ASP A 264 -10.75 48.53 16.18
C ASP A 264 -11.30 48.31 14.76
N SER A 265 -10.49 47.81 13.83
CA SER A 265 -10.93 47.55 12.45
C SER A 265 -10.46 46.18 11.92
N PRO A 266 -11.19 45.56 10.96
CA PRO A 266 -10.82 44.24 10.42
C PRO A 266 -9.43 44.17 9.77
N SER A 267 -8.87 45.29 9.30
CA SER A 267 -7.54 45.33 8.67
C SER A 267 -6.40 45.04 9.67
N GLY A 268 -6.57 45.35 10.95
CA GLY A 268 -5.55 45.05 11.98
C GLY A 268 -5.32 43.55 12.23
N LEU A 269 -6.24 42.69 11.77
CA LEU A 269 -6.10 41.23 11.82
C LEU A 269 -4.93 40.71 10.94
N LEU A 270 -4.46 41.51 9.99
CA LEU A 270 -3.29 41.21 9.14
C LEU A 270 -2.00 41.89 9.64
N SER A 271 -1.94 42.29 10.92
CA SER A 271 -0.74 42.90 11.48
C SER A 271 0.48 41.97 11.37
N PRO A 272 1.69 42.48 11.02
CA PRO A 272 2.90 41.67 10.91
C PRO A 272 3.26 40.90 12.18
N GLY A 273 2.92 41.43 13.36
CA GLY A 273 3.12 40.74 14.64
C GLY A 273 2.25 39.49 14.80
N LEU A 274 0.97 39.55 14.41
CA LEU A 274 0.05 38.42 14.50
C LEU A 274 0.36 37.36 13.42
N LEU A 275 0.64 37.79 12.19
CA LEU A 275 1.10 36.91 11.11
C LEU A 275 2.43 36.22 11.47
N GLY A 276 3.39 36.96 12.04
CA GLY A 276 4.65 36.43 12.52
C GLY A 276 4.47 35.41 13.65
N ALA A 277 3.53 35.63 14.58
CA ALA A 277 3.23 34.70 15.65
C ALA A 277 2.61 33.38 15.14
N PHE A 278 1.69 33.44 14.17
CA PHE A 278 1.14 32.23 13.53
C PHE A 278 2.16 31.50 12.66
N ALA A 279 3.00 32.22 11.90
CA ALA A 279 4.09 31.62 11.13
C ALA A 279 5.12 30.92 12.04
N LEU A 280 5.46 31.54 13.18
CA LEU A 280 6.33 30.94 14.19
C LEU A 280 5.69 29.69 14.81
N LEU A 281 4.38 29.69 15.08
CA LEU A 281 3.65 28.51 15.58
C LEU A 281 3.64 27.37 14.55
N GLY A 282 3.56 27.67 13.24
CA GLY A 282 3.71 26.68 12.16
C GLY A 282 5.14 26.15 11.98
N LEU A 283 6.17 26.98 12.23
CA LEU A 283 7.58 26.63 12.02
C LEU A 283 8.23 25.98 13.25
N PHE A 284 7.77 26.31 14.46
CA PHE A 284 8.30 25.79 15.74
C PHE A 284 8.33 24.25 15.83
N PRO A 285 7.34 23.46 15.35
CA PRO A 285 7.38 22.01 15.37
C PRO A 285 8.53 21.45 14.51
N LEU A 286 8.80 22.07 13.37
CA LEU A 286 9.87 21.69 12.45
C LEU A 286 11.25 22.03 13.04
N ILE A 287 11.37 23.19 13.70
CA ILE A 287 12.56 23.60 14.45
C ILE A 287 12.81 22.65 15.62
N ALA A 288 11.81 22.40 16.48
CA ALA A 288 11.93 21.51 17.63
C ALA A 288 12.31 20.09 17.21
N ARG A 289 11.70 19.54 16.15
CA ARG A 289 12.07 18.23 15.60
C ARG A 289 13.53 18.20 15.09
N ARG A 290 13.98 19.25 14.41
CA ARG A 290 15.39 19.40 13.97
C ARG A 290 16.35 19.48 15.17
N ILE A 291 16.04 20.29 16.19
CA ILE A 291 16.85 20.43 17.40
C ILE A 291 16.98 19.08 18.14
N VAL A 292 15.88 18.34 18.31
CA VAL A 292 15.95 17.03 19.00
C VAL A 292 16.68 15.98 18.17
N ALA A 293 16.55 15.97 16.84
CA ALA A 293 17.37 15.12 15.98
C ALA A 293 18.87 15.44 16.12
N LEU A 294 19.24 16.73 16.16
CA LEU A 294 20.62 17.17 16.41
C LEU A 294 21.13 16.78 17.81
N ILE A 295 20.29 16.86 18.85
CA ILE A 295 20.65 16.43 20.21
C ILE A 295 20.84 14.91 20.28
N LYS A 296 19.96 14.11 19.66
CA LYS A 296 20.12 12.65 19.56
C LYS A 296 21.41 12.29 18.84
N ALA A 297 21.67 12.87 17.66
CA ALA A 297 22.89 12.64 16.89
C ALA A 297 24.16 13.03 17.66
N ARG A 298 24.18 14.21 18.31
CA ARG A 298 25.31 14.65 19.16
C ARG A 298 25.56 13.72 20.35
N ARG A 299 24.55 12.97 20.82
CA ARG A 299 24.70 12.00 21.92
C ARG A 299 25.40 10.73 21.47
N VAL A 300 24.97 10.10 20.36
CA VAL A 300 25.63 8.87 19.85
C VAL A 300 27.04 9.14 19.33
N TYR A 301 27.31 10.34 18.78
CA TYR A 301 28.66 10.73 18.37
C TYR A 301 29.60 11.13 19.54
N ARG A 302 29.15 11.09 20.81
CA ARG A 302 29.98 11.51 21.95
C ARG A 302 31.12 10.51 22.20
N GLY A 303 32.35 10.96 21.98
CA GLY A 303 33.58 10.18 22.17
C GLY A 303 34.34 9.93 20.87
N HIS A 304 33.65 9.97 19.72
CA HIS A 304 34.26 9.79 18.41
C HIS A 304 34.72 11.14 17.83
N ARG A 305 35.93 11.17 17.25
CA ARG A 305 36.44 12.34 16.52
C ARG A 305 36.04 12.24 15.05
N ARG A 306 35.32 13.23 14.53
CA ARG A 306 34.97 13.29 13.10
C ARG A 306 36.19 13.73 12.26
N PRO A 307 36.56 13.00 11.20
CA PRO A 307 37.56 13.43 10.23
C PRO A 307 37.26 14.80 9.60
N ARG A 308 38.31 15.53 9.18
CA ARG A 308 38.18 16.81 8.46
C ARG A 308 37.77 16.61 7.00
N SER A 309 38.39 15.63 6.35
CA SER A 309 38.10 15.11 5.01
C SER A 309 37.65 13.64 5.13
N PHE A 310 37.15 13.07 4.04
CA PHE A 310 36.79 11.65 3.96
C PHE A 310 37.33 11.08 2.66
N ASP A 311 37.90 9.87 2.70
CA ASP A 311 38.41 9.16 1.53
C ASP A 311 37.28 8.62 0.64
N TYR A 312 36.09 8.44 1.24
CA TYR A 312 34.89 7.86 0.62
C TYR A 312 33.59 8.61 1.00
N ASN A 313 32.62 8.60 0.09
CA ASN A 313 31.24 9.00 0.37
C ASN A 313 30.49 7.92 1.16
N VAL A 314 30.80 6.65 0.86
CA VAL A 314 30.23 5.48 1.51
C VAL A 314 31.21 4.30 1.47
N VAL A 315 31.27 3.55 2.56
CA VAL A 315 31.95 2.26 2.66
C VAL A 315 30.88 1.19 2.84
N VAL A 316 30.93 0.13 2.04
CA VAL A 316 30.00 -0.99 2.06
C VAL A 316 30.74 -2.25 2.54
N ILE A 317 30.17 -2.95 3.53
CA ILE A 317 30.79 -4.12 4.16
C ILE A 317 29.99 -5.38 3.82
N GLY A 318 30.61 -6.29 3.06
CA GLY A 318 30.04 -7.50 2.49
C GLY A 318 29.63 -7.29 1.02
N ALA A 319 30.14 -8.13 0.12
CA ALA A 319 29.81 -8.15 -1.31
C ALA A 319 28.85 -9.28 -1.69
N GLY A 320 27.93 -9.62 -0.79
CA GLY A 320 26.66 -10.25 -1.16
C GLY A 320 25.73 -9.27 -1.87
N SER A 321 24.61 -9.77 -2.41
CA SER A 321 23.70 -9.02 -3.29
C SER A 321 23.21 -7.67 -2.74
N ALA A 322 23.07 -7.53 -1.40
CA ALA A 322 22.80 -6.24 -0.77
C ALA A 322 23.94 -5.22 -0.97
N GLY A 323 25.18 -5.59 -0.66
CA GLY A 323 26.32 -4.67 -0.74
C GLY A 323 26.75 -4.38 -2.17
N LEU A 324 26.59 -5.35 -3.07
CA LEU A 324 26.74 -5.18 -4.51
C LEU A 324 25.76 -4.14 -5.05
N VAL A 325 24.46 -4.30 -4.81
CA VAL A 325 23.43 -3.34 -5.24
C VAL A 325 23.62 -1.97 -4.59
N ALA A 326 23.98 -1.90 -3.30
CA ALA A 326 24.26 -0.64 -2.62
C ALA A 326 25.46 0.10 -3.26
N SER A 327 26.51 -0.63 -3.62
CA SER A 327 27.71 -0.09 -4.28
C SER A 327 27.42 0.37 -5.70
N TYR A 328 26.65 -0.42 -6.46
CA TYR A 328 26.18 -0.08 -7.80
C TYR A 328 25.36 1.22 -7.80
N VAL A 329 24.35 1.32 -6.93
CA VAL A 329 23.49 2.52 -6.82
C VAL A 329 24.30 3.75 -6.41
N ALA A 330 25.29 3.60 -5.53
CA ALA A 330 26.16 4.70 -5.12
C ALA A 330 27.13 5.16 -6.23
N ALA A 331 27.75 4.22 -6.96
CA ALA A 331 28.65 4.53 -8.06
C ALA A 331 27.91 5.14 -9.28
N ALA A 332 26.67 4.70 -9.54
CA ALA A 332 25.83 5.26 -10.59
C ALA A 332 25.58 6.77 -10.40
N VAL A 333 25.37 7.23 -9.15
CA VAL A 333 25.25 8.66 -8.81
C VAL A 333 26.60 9.35 -8.55
N LYS A 334 27.71 8.76 -9.04
CA LYS A 334 29.09 9.28 -8.99
C LYS A 334 29.62 9.57 -7.57
N ALA A 335 29.10 8.88 -6.55
CA ALA A 335 29.71 8.87 -5.23
C ALA A 335 30.96 7.97 -5.23
N LYS A 336 32.01 8.35 -4.51
CA LYS A 336 33.18 7.47 -4.34
C LYS A 336 32.89 6.40 -3.30
N VAL A 337 32.95 5.13 -3.71
CA VAL A 337 32.57 3.94 -2.93
C VAL A 337 33.80 3.09 -2.65
N ALA A 338 33.90 2.54 -1.43
CA ALA A 338 34.68 1.33 -1.19
C ALA A 338 33.74 0.16 -0.88
N LEU A 339 33.98 -1.00 -1.49
CA LEU A 339 33.27 -2.24 -1.22
C LEU A 339 34.26 -3.26 -0.64
N ILE A 340 34.01 -3.71 0.58
CA ILE A 340 34.91 -4.59 1.32
C ILE A 340 34.31 -6.00 1.43
N GLU A 341 35.05 -7.02 1.03
CA GLU A 341 34.68 -8.43 1.15
C GLU A 341 35.88 -9.27 1.62
N LYS A 342 35.65 -10.28 2.47
CA LYS A 342 36.73 -11.14 3.00
C LYS A 342 36.79 -12.54 2.36
N HIS A 343 35.80 -12.90 1.55
CA HIS A 343 35.72 -14.16 0.83
C HIS A 343 35.59 -13.90 -0.69
N LYS A 344 34.69 -14.61 -1.39
CA LYS A 344 34.31 -14.38 -2.79
C LYS A 344 33.23 -13.29 -2.92
N MET A 345 33.24 -12.59 -4.05
CA MET A 345 32.15 -11.69 -4.47
C MET A 345 30.85 -12.48 -4.75
N GLY A 346 29.71 -11.79 -4.81
CA GLY A 346 28.37 -12.41 -4.96
C GLY A 346 27.80 -12.97 -3.65
N GLY A 347 28.67 -13.31 -2.69
CA GLY A 347 28.31 -13.86 -1.39
C GLY A 347 27.47 -15.13 -1.49
N ASP A 348 26.65 -15.41 -0.47
CA ASP A 348 25.84 -16.62 -0.39
C ASP A 348 24.95 -16.86 -1.63
N CYS A 349 24.35 -15.83 -2.22
CA CYS A 349 23.38 -15.98 -3.31
C CYS A 349 24.00 -16.66 -4.55
N LEU A 350 25.21 -16.24 -4.93
CA LEU A 350 25.98 -16.79 -6.05
C LEU A 350 26.66 -18.10 -5.65
N ASN A 351 27.34 -18.12 -4.50
CA ASN A 351 28.33 -19.17 -4.19
C ASN A 351 27.74 -20.37 -3.44
N THR A 352 26.78 -20.15 -2.54
CA THR A 352 26.33 -21.18 -1.57
C THR A 352 24.81 -21.30 -1.40
N GLY A 353 24.04 -20.66 -2.29
CA GLY A 353 22.60 -20.46 -2.11
C GLY A 353 21.81 -20.59 -3.41
N CYS A 354 21.27 -19.48 -3.90
CA CYS A 354 20.24 -19.48 -4.94
C CYS A 354 20.71 -20.04 -6.29
N VAL A 355 21.89 -19.61 -6.77
CA VAL A 355 22.42 -20.11 -8.06
C VAL A 355 22.66 -21.63 -8.02
N PRO A 356 23.42 -22.19 -7.05
CA PRO A 356 23.64 -23.63 -7.01
C PRO A 356 22.38 -24.46 -6.69
N SER A 357 21.48 -24.02 -5.79
CA SER A 357 20.28 -24.81 -5.49
C SER A 357 19.37 -24.94 -6.71
N LYS A 358 19.17 -23.85 -7.48
CA LYS A 358 18.33 -23.86 -8.69
C LYS A 358 18.99 -24.63 -9.83
N ALA A 359 20.32 -24.56 -9.95
CA ALA A 359 21.07 -25.38 -10.90
C ALA A 359 20.88 -26.88 -10.61
N LEU A 360 20.99 -27.31 -9.35
CA LEU A 360 20.79 -28.71 -8.92
C LEU A 360 19.34 -29.17 -9.10
N ILE A 361 18.36 -28.37 -8.64
CA ILE A 361 16.92 -28.66 -8.79
C ILE A 361 16.55 -28.88 -10.26
N ARG A 362 17.08 -28.06 -11.19
CA ARG A 362 16.80 -28.26 -12.62
C ARG A 362 17.34 -29.60 -13.14
N SER A 363 18.54 -30.02 -12.77
CA SER A 363 19.08 -31.35 -13.13
C SER A 363 18.20 -32.47 -12.55
N ALA A 364 17.83 -32.37 -11.27
CA ALA A 364 16.97 -33.33 -10.60
C ALA A 364 15.57 -33.44 -11.24
N LYS A 365 14.99 -32.31 -11.68
CA LYS A 365 13.69 -32.29 -12.39
C LYS A 365 13.75 -32.99 -13.77
N MET A 366 14.89 -32.99 -14.46
CA MET A 366 15.02 -33.75 -15.73
C MET A 366 15.05 -35.27 -15.50
N LEU A 367 15.70 -35.73 -14.41
CA LEU A 367 15.64 -37.15 -14.02
C LEU A 367 14.22 -37.57 -13.61
N HIS A 368 13.47 -36.68 -12.95
CA HIS A 368 12.06 -36.93 -12.63
C HIS A 368 11.19 -37.09 -13.88
N TYR A 369 11.38 -36.24 -14.88
CA TYR A 369 10.69 -36.35 -16.16
C TYR A 369 11.09 -37.61 -16.94
N ALA A 370 12.34 -38.06 -16.88
CA ALA A 370 12.73 -39.36 -17.45
C ALA A 370 12.05 -40.54 -16.75
N ARG A 371 11.94 -40.52 -15.41
CA ARG A 371 11.20 -41.55 -14.64
C ARG A 371 9.69 -41.58 -14.95
N ARG A 372 9.12 -40.45 -15.36
CA ARG A 372 7.70 -40.29 -15.74
C ARG A 372 7.45 -40.36 -17.26
N ALA A 373 8.39 -40.86 -18.06
CA ALA A 373 8.32 -40.80 -19.52
C ALA A 373 7.03 -41.41 -20.13
N GLU A 374 6.43 -42.39 -19.47
CA GLU A 374 5.15 -43.00 -19.85
C GLU A 374 3.96 -42.02 -19.81
N ASP A 375 3.97 -41.01 -18.93
CA ASP A 375 2.95 -39.96 -18.83
C ASP A 375 2.81 -39.16 -20.13
N TRP A 376 3.90 -39.04 -20.90
CA TRP A 376 3.96 -38.36 -22.19
C TRP A 376 4.00 -39.34 -23.38
N GLY A 377 3.66 -40.63 -23.15
CA GLY A 377 3.53 -41.65 -24.20
C GLY A 377 4.85 -42.27 -24.68
N PHE A 378 5.99 -41.97 -24.05
CA PHE A 378 7.24 -42.67 -24.33
C PHE A 378 7.25 -44.02 -23.58
N ARG A 379 7.60 -45.12 -24.26
CA ARG A 379 7.57 -46.47 -23.66
C ARG A 379 8.52 -46.67 -22.47
N SER A 380 9.57 -45.85 -22.39
CA SER A 380 10.50 -45.74 -21.28
C SER A 380 11.50 -44.61 -21.58
N ALA A 381 12.18 -44.10 -20.56
CA ALA A 381 13.42 -43.33 -20.73
C ALA A 381 14.42 -43.69 -19.62
N THR A 382 15.55 -44.27 -20.01
CA THR A 382 16.66 -44.55 -19.10
C THR A 382 17.71 -43.45 -19.25
N VAL A 383 18.04 -42.77 -18.15
CA VAL A 383 19.12 -41.77 -18.10
C VAL A 383 20.21 -42.30 -17.18
N ASP A 384 21.31 -42.74 -17.77
CA ASP A 384 22.57 -42.93 -17.07
C ASP A 384 23.21 -41.57 -16.81
N TYR A 385 23.77 -41.37 -15.61
CA TYR A 385 24.37 -40.09 -15.22
C TYR A 385 25.31 -40.24 -14.01
N ASP A 386 26.39 -39.47 -13.98
CA ASP A 386 27.23 -39.31 -12.80
C ASP A 386 26.79 -38.12 -11.94
N PHE A 387 26.77 -38.31 -10.61
CA PHE A 387 26.50 -37.25 -9.66
C PHE A 387 27.63 -36.21 -9.61
N GLY A 388 28.88 -36.65 -9.76
CA GLY A 388 30.04 -35.75 -9.86
C GLY A 388 29.91 -34.78 -11.04
N GLU A 389 29.51 -35.25 -12.22
CA GLU A 389 29.22 -34.41 -13.39
C GLU A 389 28.05 -33.43 -13.17
N VAL A 390 27.01 -33.83 -12.45
CA VAL A 390 25.92 -32.91 -12.05
C VAL A 390 26.44 -31.80 -11.14
N MET A 391 27.32 -32.13 -10.19
CA MET A 391 27.94 -31.14 -9.30
C MET A 391 28.96 -30.25 -10.03
N GLN A 392 29.72 -30.80 -10.99
CA GLN A 392 30.54 -29.99 -11.90
C GLN A 392 29.67 -29.04 -12.74
N ARG A 393 28.49 -29.46 -13.20
CA ARG A 393 27.54 -28.56 -13.88
C ARG A 393 27.07 -27.45 -12.95
N VAL A 394 26.81 -27.73 -11.67
CA VAL A 394 26.49 -26.70 -10.67
C VAL A 394 27.63 -25.68 -10.55
N HIS A 395 28.89 -26.12 -10.47
CA HIS A 395 30.04 -25.22 -10.45
C HIS A 395 30.19 -24.40 -11.74
N ARG A 396 30.07 -25.01 -12.92
CA ARG A 396 30.11 -24.29 -14.21
C ARG A 396 29.03 -23.21 -14.32
N VAL A 397 27.85 -23.42 -13.72
CA VAL A 397 26.79 -22.40 -13.66
C VAL A 397 27.16 -21.25 -12.72
N ILE A 398 27.82 -21.50 -11.59
CA ILE A 398 28.37 -20.44 -10.72
C ILE A 398 29.43 -19.64 -11.51
N GLU A 399 30.41 -20.32 -12.11
CA GLU A 399 31.50 -19.72 -12.90
C GLU A 399 30.99 -18.88 -14.08
N THR A 400 29.88 -19.27 -14.69
CA THR A 400 29.23 -18.52 -15.79
C THR A 400 28.54 -17.23 -15.29
N VAL A 401 28.09 -17.18 -14.03
CA VAL A 401 27.42 -16.02 -13.44
C VAL A 401 28.38 -15.13 -12.64
N GLU A 402 29.50 -15.65 -12.14
CA GLU A 402 30.51 -14.92 -11.35
C GLU A 402 31.03 -13.62 -12.01
N PRO A 403 31.21 -13.51 -13.34
CA PRO A 403 31.53 -12.25 -14.02
C PRO A 403 30.52 -11.11 -13.80
N HIS A 404 29.26 -11.41 -13.46
CA HIS A 404 28.26 -10.39 -13.13
C HIS A 404 28.48 -9.75 -11.75
N ASP A 405 29.17 -10.41 -10.83
CA ASP A 405 29.45 -9.91 -9.49
C ASP A 405 30.95 -9.62 -9.25
N SER A 406 31.80 -9.76 -10.27
CA SER A 406 33.26 -9.75 -10.13
C SER A 406 33.87 -8.41 -9.73
N VAL A 407 35.12 -8.46 -9.23
CA VAL A 407 35.89 -7.28 -8.83
C VAL A 407 36.10 -6.34 -10.01
N GLU A 408 36.43 -6.88 -11.18
CA GLU A 408 36.73 -6.14 -12.41
C GLU A 408 35.50 -5.34 -12.88
N ARG A 409 34.31 -5.97 -12.84
CA ARG A 409 33.04 -5.29 -13.13
C ARG A 409 32.81 -4.10 -12.21
N TYR A 410 32.93 -4.29 -10.89
CA TYR A 410 32.68 -3.21 -9.93
C TYR A 410 33.75 -2.11 -9.98
N GLN A 411 35.01 -2.45 -10.25
CA GLN A 411 36.07 -1.48 -10.51
C GLN A 411 35.80 -0.65 -11.79
N SER A 412 35.34 -1.27 -12.88
CA SER A 412 34.95 -0.54 -14.10
C SER A 412 33.81 0.46 -13.89
N LEU A 413 32.97 0.24 -12.88
CA LEU A 413 31.88 1.15 -12.48
C LEU A 413 32.36 2.28 -11.54
N GLY A 414 33.61 2.25 -11.09
CA GLY A 414 34.20 3.24 -10.18
C GLY A 414 34.08 2.90 -8.69
N VAL A 415 34.01 1.61 -8.33
CA VAL A 415 34.01 1.13 -6.94
C VAL A 415 35.41 0.62 -6.56
N ASP A 416 35.97 1.15 -5.46
CA ASP A 416 37.21 0.64 -4.87
C ASP A 416 36.90 -0.69 -4.15
N CYS A 417 36.95 -1.81 -4.87
CA CYS A 417 36.87 -3.15 -4.29
C CYS A 417 38.13 -3.46 -3.46
N ILE A 418 37.95 -3.87 -2.20
CA ILE A 418 39.03 -4.15 -1.25
C ILE A 418 38.79 -5.52 -0.62
N GLN A 419 39.73 -6.46 -0.80
CA GLN A 419 39.65 -7.75 -0.13
C GLN A 419 40.21 -7.67 1.30
N GLY A 420 39.47 -8.18 2.28
CA GLY A 420 39.87 -8.25 3.69
C GLY A 420 38.71 -8.17 4.68
N GLU A 421 38.96 -8.51 5.94
CA GLU A 421 37.95 -8.39 7.01
C GLU A 421 37.83 -6.94 7.50
N ALA A 422 36.59 -6.44 7.57
CA ALA A 422 36.27 -5.07 7.95
C ALA A 422 35.85 -4.95 9.43
N ARG A 423 36.43 -4.01 10.16
CA ARG A 423 35.98 -3.62 11.51
C ARG A 423 35.71 -2.12 11.59
N ILE A 424 34.53 -1.74 12.03
CA ILE A 424 34.14 -0.34 12.24
C ILE A 424 34.77 0.13 13.56
N GLU A 425 35.69 1.09 13.50
CA GLU A 425 36.37 1.66 14.69
C GLU A 425 35.67 2.91 15.22
N SER A 426 34.91 3.60 14.36
CA SER A 426 34.08 4.74 14.71
C SER A 426 32.99 4.93 13.63
N PRO A 427 31.99 5.82 13.84
CA PRO A 427 30.96 6.11 12.84
C PRO A 427 31.51 6.58 11.47
N TRP A 428 32.79 6.94 11.37
CA TRP A 428 33.41 7.48 10.17
C TRP A 428 34.69 6.74 9.74
N THR A 429 35.05 5.64 10.40
CA THR A 429 36.33 4.96 10.15
C THR A 429 36.20 3.44 10.18
N VAL A 430 36.61 2.80 9.09
CA VAL A 430 36.60 1.33 8.93
C VAL A 430 38.03 0.84 8.71
N ARG A 431 38.44 -0.16 9.49
CA ARG A 431 39.72 -0.87 9.39
C ARG A 431 39.58 -2.07 8.46
N VAL A 432 40.54 -2.29 7.56
CA VAL A 432 40.63 -3.47 6.70
C VAL A 432 42.09 -3.93 6.64
N GLY A 433 42.42 -4.99 7.38
CA GLY A 433 43.82 -5.27 7.73
C GLY A 433 44.45 -4.04 8.41
N ASP A 434 45.64 -3.62 7.99
CA ASP A 434 46.28 -2.40 8.50
C ASP A 434 45.62 -1.10 8.02
N ARG A 435 44.93 -1.14 6.87
CA ARG A 435 44.38 0.06 6.19
C ARG A 435 43.23 0.66 6.99
N LEU A 436 43.34 1.95 7.33
CA LEU A 436 42.22 2.75 7.83
C LEU A 436 41.57 3.51 6.67
N LEU A 437 40.25 3.38 6.52
CA LEU A 437 39.46 4.08 5.51
C LEU A 437 38.54 5.08 6.22
N THR A 438 38.58 6.36 5.84
CA THR A 438 37.66 7.39 6.36
C THR A 438 36.47 7.58 5.42
N THR A 439 35.27 7.66 5.98
CA THR A 439 34.02 7.71 5.19
C THR A 439 32.95 8.60 5.81
N ARG A 440 32.11 9.21 4.97
CA ARG A 440 30.90 9.90 5.45
C ARG A 440 29.84 8.93 5.97
N ASN A 441 29.67 7.77 5.33
CA ASN A 441 28.65 6.77 5.68
C ASN A 441 29.20 5.34 5.65
N VAL A 442 28.56 4.43 6.40
CA VAL A 442 28.80 2.99 6.32
C VAL A 442 27.49 2.27 5.99
N ILE A 443 27.54 1.26 5.12
CA ILE A 443 26.44 0.33 4.85
C ILE A 443 26.89 -1.07 5.26
N ILE A 444 26.17 -1.67 6.22
CA ILE A 444 26.38 -3.02 6.71
C ILE A 444 25.55 -3.98 5.84
N ALA A 445 26.20 -4.84 5.09
CA ALA A 445 25.59 -5.82 4.18
C ALA A 445 26.12 -7.25 4.42
N THR A 446 26.53 -7.54 5.66
CA THR A 446 27.27 -8.73 6.11
C THR A 446 26.50 -10.06 6.04
N GLY A 447 25.23 -10.04 5.63
CA GLY A 447 24.44 -11.24 5.37
C GLY A 447 24.14 -12.11 6.60
N ALA A 448 24.04 -13.42 6.38
CA ALA A 448 23.77 -14.42 7.41
C ALA A 448 24.64 -15.68 7.20
N THR A 449 24.50 -16.66 8.09
CA THR A 449 25.16 -17.97 8.07
C THR A 449 24.13 -19.04 8.48
N PRO A 450 24.25 -20.31 8.05
CA PRO A 450 23.36 -21.39 8.47
C PRO A 450 23.26 -21.53 9.99
N LEU A 451 22.05 -21.86 10.48
CA LEU A 451 21.83 -22.11 11.90
C LEU A 451 22.07 -23.59 12.23
N VAL A 452 23.31 -23.91 12.61
CA VAL A 452 23.64 -25.20 13.24
C VAL A 452 23.34 -25.12 14.75
N PRO A 453 22.39 -25.91 15.29
CA PRO A 453 22.09 -25.96 16.72
C PRO A 453 23.08 -26.86 17.48
N PRO A 454 23.29 -26.65 18.79
CA PRO A 454 24.12 -27.52 19.63
C PRO A 454 23.33 -28.80 20.04
N ILE A 455 23.01 -29.65 19.08
CA ILE A 455 22.44 -30.99 19.35
C ILE A 455 23.60 -31.95 19.67
N PRO A 456 23.56 -32.72 20.77
CA PRO A 456 24.62 -33.66 21.14
C PRO A 456 24.99 -34.61 19.99
N GLY A 457 26.28 -34.69 19.67
CA GLY A 457 26.85 -35.57 18.63
C GLY A 457 26.74 -35.05 17.20
N LEU A 458 26.03 -33.94 16.93
CA LEU A 458 25.88 -33.39 15.57
C LEU A 458 27.24 -32.91 14.99
N ASP A 459 28.17 -32.57 15.87
CA ASP A 459 29.56 -32.22 15.56
C ASP A 459 30.42 -33.42 15.11
N GLN A 460 29.97 -34.65 15.36
CA GLN A 460 30.73 -35.90 15.12
C GLN A 460 30.35 -36.61 13.82
N VAL A 461 29.44 -36.02 13.03
CA VAL A 461 28.82 -36.61 11.82
C VAL A 461 28.98 -35.74 10.55
N ASP A 462 29.93 -34.81 10.55
CA ASP A 462 30.25 -33.86 9.46
C ASP A 462 29.00 -33.26 8.78
N PRO A 463 28.24 -32.39 9.47
CA PRO A 463 26.95 -31.91 9.01
C PRO A 463 27.08 -31.02 7.77
N LEU A 464 26.28 -31.35 6.76
CA LEU A 464 26.07 -30.51 5.59
C LEU A 464 25.17 -29.32 5.95
N THR A 465 25.40 -28.21 5.27
CA THR A 465 24.70 -26.92 5.39
C THR A 465 24.70 -26.24 4.03
N SER A 466 24.06 -25.07 3.90
CA SER A 466 24.18 -24.25 2.69
C SER A 466 25.63 -23.98 2.27
N ASP A 467 26.56 -23.84 3.23
CA ASP A 467 27.92 -23.36 2.95
C ASP A 467 28.86 -24.47 2.42
N ASN A 468 28.56 -25.75 2.65
CA ASN A 468 29.40 -26.90 2.25
C ASN A 468 28.70 -27.98 1.40
N LEU A 469 27.36 -27.99 1.29
CA LEU A 469 26.60 -28.98 0.49
C LEU A 469 27.10 -29.11 -0.96
N TRP A 470 27.52 -27.99 -1.55
CA TRP A 470 27.93 -27.93 -2.96
C TRP A 470 29.31 -28.56 -3.24
N GLN A 471 30.00 -29.06 -2.22
CA GLN A 471 31.33 -29.68 -2.33
C GLN A 471 31.26 -31.23 -2.40
N LEU A 472 30.05 -31.81 -2.35
CA LEU A 472 29.85 -33.24 -2.52
C LEU A 472 30.30 -33.70 -3.93
N LYS A 473 31.10 -34.78 -3.98
CA LYS A 473 31.50 -35.45 -5.22
C LYS A 473 30.69 -36.70 -5.51
N GLU A 474 30.16 -37.33 -4.46
CA GLU A 474 29.41 -38.58 -4.50
C GLU A 474 28.01 -38.35 -3.92
N ARG A 475 27.03 -39.09 -4.45
CA ARG A 475 25.65 -39.04 -3.98
C ARG A 475 25.55 -39.81 -2.65
N PRO A 476 25.08 -39.21 -1.55
CA PRO A 476 24.81 -39.96 -0.32
C PRO A 476 23.69 -40.97 -0.56
N GLU A 477 23.84 -42.22 -0.15
CA GLU A 477 22.78 -43.22 -0.34
C GLU A 477 21.56 -42.88 0.51
N ARG A 478 21.75 -42.65 1.82
CA ARG A 478 20.75 -42.14 2.76
C ARG A 478 21.09 -40.72 3.21
N LEU A 479 20.15 -39.80 3.05
CA LEU A 479 20.29 -38.40 3.44
C LEU A 479 19.19 -38.01 4.44
N VAL A 480 19.59 -37.61 5.64
CA VAL A 480 18.67 -36.94 6.58
C VAL A 480 18.67 -35.43 6.33
N VAL A 481 17.51 -34.82 6.27
CA VAL A 481 17.35 -33.35 6.13
C VAL A 481 16.63 -32.81 7.37
N LEU A 482 17.33 -32.04 8.20
CA LEU A 482 16.76 -31.39 9.38
C LEU A 482 16.12 -30.06 8.99
N GLY A 483 14.79 -29.99 9.07
CA GLY A 483 13.98 -28.80 8.83
C GLY A 483 13.05 -28.94 7.63
N GLY A 484 11.78 -28.64 7.86
CA GLY A 484 10.70 -28.49 6.88
C GLY A 484 10.62 -27.10 6.25
N GLY A 485 11.63 -26.25 6.42
CA GLY A 485 11.72 -24.95 5.75
C GLY A 485 12.09 -25.05 4.27
N PRO A 486 12.00 -23.95 3.48
CA PRO A 486 12.20 -23.95 2.03
C PRO A 486 13.48 -24.65 1.56
N ILE A 487 14.62 -24.36 2.19
CA ILE A 487 15.92 -24.95 1.84
C ILE A 487 15.91 -26.47 2.09
N GLY A 488 15.27 -26.91 3.18
CA GLY A 488 15.14 -28.33 3.50
C GLY A 488 14.27 -29.04 2.48
N SER A 489 13.11 -28.48 2.15
CA SER A 489 12.19 -29.06 1.16
C SER A 489 12.77 -29.05 -0.26
N GLU A 490 13.38 -27.95 -0.72
CA GLU A 490 14.09 -27.88 -2.01
C GLU A 490 15.14 -28.99 -2.15
N MET A 491 15.97 -29.20 -1.11
CA MET A 491 17.04 -30.20 -1.16
C MET A 491 16.53 -31.63 -0.93
N ALA A 492 15.51 -31.83 -0.08
CA ALA A 492 14.91 -33.14 0.12
C ALA A 492 14.36 -33.71 -1.19
N GLN A 493 13.61 -32.91 -1.96
CA GLN A 493 13.08 -33.33 -3.25
C GLN A 493 14.19 -33.49 -4.30
N ALA A 494 15.16 -32.58 -4.37
CA ALA A 494 16.27 -32.67 -5.33
C ALA A 494 17.09 -33.95 -5.15
N PHE A 495 17.45 -34.31 -3.91
CA PHE A 495 18.24 -35.51 -3.64
C PHE A 495 17.44 -36.82 -3.83
N ALA A 496 16.13 -36.85 -3.54
CA ALA A 496 15.29 -38.02 -3.84
C ALA A 496 15.10 -38.24 -5.35
N ARG A 497 14.96 -37.15 -6.12
CA ARG A 497 14.99 -37.19 -7.60
C ARG A 497 16.35 -37.60 -8.17
N LEU A 498 17.44 -37.31 -7.47
CA LEU A 498 18.78 -37.87 -7.75
C LEU A 498 18.94 -39.32 -7.22
N GLY A 499 17.94 -39.89 -6.53
CA GLY A 499 17.93 -41.29 -6.10
C GLY A 499 18.50 -41.58 -4.72
N SER A 500 18.77 -40.56 -3.89
CA SER A 500 19.04 -40.75 -2.46
C SER A 500 17.77 -41.16 -1.71
N GLN A 501 17.89 -42.06 -0.73
CA GLN A 501 16.86 -42.35 0.25
C GLN A 501 16.79 -41.17 1.23
N VAL A 502 15.82 -40.27 1.05
CA VAL A 502 15.73 -39.05 1.86
C VAL A 502 14.75 -39.21 3.01
N THR A 503 15.19 -38.88 4.23
CA THR A 503 14.30 -38.68 5.39
C THR A 503 14.35 -37.22 5.84
N GLN A 504 13.26 -36.47 5.65
CA GLN A 504 13.13 -35.09 6.14
C GLN A 504 12.51 -35.09 7.54
N ILE A 505 13.09 -34.33 8.47
CA ILE A 505 12.72 -34.33 9.90
C ILE A 505 12.36 -32.91 10.32
N GLU A 506 11.14 -32.70 10.81
CA GLU A 506 10.61 -31.39 11.24
C GLU A 506 9.92 -31.51 12.59
N MET A 507 10.26 -30.64 13.55
CA MET A 507 9.69 -30.63 14.89
C MET A 507 8.26 -30.10 14.93
N LEU A 508 7.88 -29.29 13.93
CA LEU A 508 6.54 -28.74 13.78
C LEU A 508 5.58 -29.75 13.11
N PRO A 509 4.25 -29.61 13.28
CA PRO A 509 3.27 -30.55 12.71
C PRO A 509 3.18 -30.58 11.17
N ARG A 510 3.85 -29.68 10.44
CA ARG A 510 3.90 -29.61 8.97
C ARG A 510 5.24 -29.09 8.47
N ILE A 511 5.65 -29.54 7.30
CA ILE A 511 6.61 -28.81 6.45
C ILE A 511 6.00 -27.49 5.95
N LEU A 512 6.83 -26.55 5.52
CA LEU A 512 6.47 -25.21 5.05
C LEU A 512 5.50 -24.48 6.01
N SER A 513 5.73 -24.61 7.33
CA SER A 513 4.79 -24.23 8.41
C SER A 513 4.31 -22.77 8.46
N ARG A 514 4.91 -21.87 7.67
CA ARG A 514 4.46 -20.48 7.49
C ARG A 514 3.34 -20.34 6.45
N GLU A 515 3.16 -21.34 5.61
CA GLU A 515 2.11 -21.39 4.60
C GLU A 515 0.86 -22.12 5.09
N ASP A 516 -0.24 -21.91 4.38
CA ASP A 516 -1.55 -22.45 4.76
C ASP A 516 -1.55 -24.00 4.77
N PRO A 517 -2.50 -24.64 5.49
CA PRO A 517 -2.49 -26.09 5.67
C PRO A 517 -2.60 -26.90 4.37
N ASP A 518 -3.37 -26.38 3.42
CA ASP A 518 -3.59 -26.94 2.08
C ASP A 518 -2.35 -26.79 1.18
N VAL A 519 -1.70 -25.63 1.20
CA VAL A 519 -0.40 -25.40 0.55
C VAL A 519 0.67 -26.38 1.05
N SER A 520 0.72 -26.59 2.37
CA SER A 520 1.63 -27.55 3.00
C SER A 520 1.34 -29.00 2.56
N ALA A 521 0.05 -29.35 2.43
CA ALA A 521 -0.40 -30.70 2.08
C ALA A 521 -0.13 -31.07 0.61
N LEU A 522 -0.24 -30.12 -0.32
CA LEU A 522 0.09 -30.33 -1.74
C LEU A 522 1.56 -30.74 -1.92
N VAL A 523 2.48 -30.04 -1.25
CA VAL A 523 3.92 -30.38 -1.31
C VAL A 523 4.21 -31.71 -0.60
N LEU A 524 3.59 -31.96 0.56
CA LEU A 524 3.74 -33.22 1.29
C LEU A 524 3.30 -34.44 0.46
N LYS A 525 2.11 -34.38 -0.15
CA LYS A 525 1.60 -35.46 -1.03
C LYS A 525 2.59 -35.77 -2.15
N ARG A 526 3.19 -34.74 -2.75
CA ARG A 526 4.17 -34.93 -3.83
C ARG A 526 5.51 -35.48 -3.35
N PHE A 527 5.90 -35.16 -2.12
CA PHE A 527 7.08 -35.73 -1.47
C PHE A 527 6.89 -37.22 -1.17
N GLU A 528 5.70 -37.60 -0.72
CA GLU A 528 5.31 -39.00 -0.49
C GLU A 528 5.26 -39.80 -1.81
N GLU A 529 4.67 -39.23 -2.88
CA GLU A 529 4.71 -39.80 -4.24
C GLU A 529 6.14 -40.01 -4.79
N GLU A 530 7.08 -39.12 -4.44
CA GLU A 530 8.48 -39.16 -4.87
C GLU A 530 9.41 -39.91 -3.90
N GLY A 531 8.84 -40.61 -2.90
CA GLY A 531 9.57 -41.49 -1.99
C GLY A 531 10.34 -40.80 -0.86
N VAL A 532 10.10 -39.51 -0.61
CA VAL A 532 10.68 -38.78 0.53
C VAL A 532 9.96 -39.16 1.81
N ARG A 533 10.67 -39.74 2.78
CA ARG A 533 10.12 -40.04 4.12
C ARG A 533 10.05 -38.76 4.95
N VAL A 534 8.88 -38.15 5.07
CA VAL A 534 8.69 -36.93 5.89
C VAL A 534 8.24 -37.28 7.31
N LEU A 535 9.00 -36.82 8.30
CA LEU A 535 8.74 -37.01 9.74
C LEU A 535 8.44 -35.66 10.40
N THR A 536 7.18 -35.25 10.38
CA THR A 536 6.68 -34.05 11.08
C THR A 536 6.35 -34.35 12.55
N GLY A 537 6.43 -33.35 13.43
CA GLY A 537 6.29 -33.55 14.87
C GLY A 537 7.43 -34.36 15.51
N HIS A 538 8.60 -34.43 14.85
CA HIS A 538 9.76 -35.19 15.27
C HIS A 538 10.95 -34.25 15.54
N LYS A 539 11.49 -34.28 16.75
CA LYS A 539 12.59 -33.41 17.20
C LYS A 539 13.88 -34.22 17.34
N ALA A 540 14.87 -33.92 16.50
CA ALA A 540 16.22 -34.49 16.65
C ALA A 540 16.78 -34.18 18.05
N LYS A 541 17.04 -35.23 18.83
CA LYS A 541 17.41 -35.20 20.25
C LYS A 541 18.92 -35.39 20.43
N SER A 542 19.50 -36.33 19.70
CA SER A 542 20.94 -36.60 19.67
C SER A 542 21.33 -37.34 18.39
N PHE A 543 22.61 -37.24 18.05
CA PHE A 543 23.27 -37.99 16.99
C PHE A 543 24.28 -38.96 17.60
N GLY A 544 24.59 -40.02 16.88
CA GLY A 544 25.60 -41.00 17.29
C GLY A 544 26.06 -41.87 16.13
N LYS A 545 26.93 -42.83 16.47
CA LYS A 545 27.29 -43.98 15.65
C LYS A 545 27.12 -45.23 16.50
N ASP A 546 26.76 -46.35 15.89
CA ASP A 546 26.75 -47.65 16.56
C ASP A 546 28.10 -48.38 16.42
N ASP A 547 28.14 -49.64 16.85
CA ASP A 547 29.35 -50.46 16.93
C ASP A 547 29.95 -50.79 15.54
N ASP A 548 29.11 -50.82 14.49
CA ASP A 548 29.55 -50.95 13.08
C ASP A 548 29.97 -49.60 12.46
N GLY A 549 29.85 -48.50 13.21
CA GLY A 549 30.20 -47.14 12.80
C GLY A 549 29.10 -46.42 12.01
N GLN A 550 27.91 -47.00 11.87
CA GLN A 550 26.79 -46.42 11.15
C GLN A 550 26.24 -45.20 11.89
N ALA A 551 26.19 -44.06 11.21
CA ALA A 551 25.65 -42.82 11.78
C ALA A 551 24.12 -42.86 11.87
N TYR A 552 23.58 -42.34 12.97
CA TYR A 552 22.15 -42.28 13.24
C TYR A 552 21.74 -41.01 13.99
N VAL A 553 20.45 -40.67 13.91
CA VAL A 553 19.78 -39.65 14.73
C VAL A 553 18.65 -40.29 15.54
N LEU A 554 18.55 -39.91 16.81
CA LEU A 554 17.39 -40.22 17.66
C LEU A 554 16.45 -39.02 17.64
N CYS A 555 15.18 -39.27 17.34
CA CYS A 555 14.13 -38.26 17.25
C CYS A 555 13.05 -38.50 18.30
N GLU A 556 12.84 -37.49 19.16
CA GLU A 556 11.73 -37.42 20.12
C GLU A 556 10.44 -37.10 19.36
N THR A 557 9.41 -37.93 19.52
CA THR A 557 8.08 -37.73 18.89
C THR A 557 7.20 -36.82 19.77
N ALA A 558 6.15 -36.24 19.18
CA ALA A 558 5.23 -35.33 19.87
C ALA A 558 4.48 -35.96 21.08
N ASP A 559 4.38 -37.30 21.13
CA ASP A 559 3.83 -38.08 22.23
C ASP A 559 4.88 -38.61 23.24
N GLY A 560 6.16 -38.30 23.03
CA GLY A 560 7.26 -38.63 23.94
C GLY A 560 7.94 -39.99 23.70
N GLY A 561 7.65 -40.65 22.57
CA GLY A 561 8.41 -41.79 22.08
C GLY A 561 9.73 -41.39 21.42
N GLU A 562 10.51 -42.39 21.01
CA GLU A 562 11.77 -42.17 20.26
C GLU A 562 11.81 -43.01 18.98
N VAL A 563 12.27 -42.39 17.90
CA VAL A 563 12.47 -43.02 16.58
C VAL A 563 13.94 -42.84 16.18
N ARG A 564 14.63 -43.96 15.92
CA ARG A 564 15.97 -43.95 15.29
C ARG A 564 15.84 -43.83 13.77
N VAL A 565 16.72 -43.03 13.16
CA VAL A 565 16.88 -42.94 11.70
C VAL A 565 18.37 -43.00 11.36
N ASP A 566 18.75 -43.97 10.54
CA ASP A 566 20.13 -44.17 10.07
C ASP A 566 20.40 -43.38 8.79
N PHE A 567 21.61 -42.83 8.64
CA PHE A 567 21.96 -41.98 7.50
C PHE A 567 23.45 -42.02 7.16
N ASP A 568 23.80 -41.66 5.92
CA ASP A 568 25.19 -41.51 5.49
C ASP A 568 25.66 -40.06 5.61
N ARG A 569 24.80 -39.10 5.25
CA ARG A 569 24.99 -37.66 5.52
C ARG A 569 23.73 -37.03 6.13
N VAL A 570 23.93 -35.94 6.89
CA VAL A 570 22.86 -35.09 7.43
C VAL A 570 23.01 -33.66 6.91
N LEU A 571 21.93 -33.08 6.41
CA LEU A 571 21.81 -31.68 5.98
C LEU A 571 21.01 -30.87 7.03
N VAL A 572 21.62 -29.81 7.57
CA VAL A 572 21.01 -28.92 8.56
C VAL A 572 20.42 -27.69 7.86
N ALA A 573 19.10 -27.68 7.70
CA ALA A 573 18.34 -26.64 6.99
C ALA A 573 17.43 -25.80 7.94
N LEU A 574 17.80 -25.70 9.22
CA LEU A 574 17.02 -25.11 10.32
C LEU A 574 16.97 -23.56 10.33
N GLY A 575 17.17 -22.92 9.18
CA GLY A 575 17.18 -21.47 9.00
C GLY A 575 18.57 -20.82 9.04
N ARG A 576 18.60 -19.47 9.07
CA ARG A 576 19.82 -18.65 8.95
C ARG A 576 19.90 -17.58 10.04
N ARG A 577 21.11 -17.30 10.53
CA ARG A 577 21.43 -16.32 11.59
C ARG A 577 22.24 -15.16 11.00
N ALA A 578 21.81 -13.92 11.22
CA ALA A 578 22.50 -12.71 10.77
C ALA A 578 23.96 -12.65 11.27
N ARG A 579 24.90 -12.20 10.42
CA ARG A 579 26.30 -11.97 10.80
C ARG A 579 26.44 -10.59 11.45
N THR A 580 26.12 -10.49 12.74
CA THR A 580 26.15 -9.23 13.51
C THR A 580 27.44 -8.99 14.30
N ARG A 581 28.21 -10.03 14.58
CA ARG A 581 29.41 -9.98 15.45
C ARG A 581 30.71 -9.84 14.65
N GLY A 582 31.74 -9.26 15.28
CA GLY A 582 33.10 -9.17 14.75
C GLY A 582 33.39 -7.91 13.91
N PHE A 583 32.34 -7.24 13.41
CA PHE A 583 32.46 -6.02 12.61
C PHE A 583 32.62 -4.73 13.43
N GLY A 584 32.79 -4.82 14.76
CA GLY A 584 32.89 -3.68 15.67
C GLY A 584 31.56 -3.05 16.08
N LEU A 585 30.43 -3.74 15.84
CA LEU A 585 29.09 -3.19 16.11
C LEU A 585 28.83 -3.04 17.61
N GLU A 586 29.24 -4.04 18.39
CA GLU A 586 29.08 -4.07 19.84
C GLU A 586 29.91 -2.99 20.53
N GLU A 587 31.18 -2.80 20.14
CA GLU A 587 32.08 -1.79 20.69
C GLU A 587 31.72 -0.36 20.27
N LEU A 588 31.11 -0.21 19.08
CA LEU A 588 30.52 1.05 18.63
C LEU A 588 29.19 1.37 19.36
N GLY A 589 28.56 0.39 20.02
CA GLY A 589 27.25 0.55 20.64
C GLY A 589 26.10 0.61 19.63
N VAL A 590 26.22 -0.07 18.49
CA VAL A 590 25.12 -0.27 17.55
C VAL A 590 24.07 -1.19 18.18
N GLU A 591 22.79 -0.84 18.08
CA GLU A 591 21.71 -1.63 18.67
C GLU A 591 21.46 -2.94 17.88
N VAL A 592 21.61 -4.09 18.54
CA VAL A 592 21.51 -5.43 17.94
C VAL A 592 20.57 -6.32 18.76
N ASP A 593 19.84 -7.20 18.07
CA ASP A 593 19.00 -8.28 18.61
C ASP A 593 19.32 -9.57 17.80
N ARG A 594 18.32 -10.27 17.27
CA ARG A 594 18.49 -11.30 16.23
C ARG A 594 19.02 -10.75 14.90
N THR A 595 18.85 -9.45 14.66
CA THR A 595 19.37 -8.66 13.53
C THR A 595 19.84 -7.29 14.03
N VAL A 596 20.48 -6.49 13.18
CA VAL A 596 20.81 -5.09 13.52
C VAL A 596 19.52 -4.27 13.53
N ARG A 597 19.27 -3.52 14.61
CA ARG A 597 18.08 -2.68 14.72
C ARG A 597 18.20 -1.44 13.83
N HIS A 598 17.14 -1.16 13.06
CA HIS A 598 17.10 -0.02 12.16
C HIS A 598 15.72 0.67 12.10
N ASP A 599 15.69 1.89 11.58
CA ASP A 599 14.47 2.65 11.30
C ASP A 599 13.87 2.32 9.91
N ASP A 600 12.72 2.93 9.60
CA ASP A 600 12.02 2.80 8.31
C ASP A 600 12.88 3.27 7.10
N PHE A 601 14.00 3.97 7.34
CA PHE A 601 14.94 4.52 6.34
C PHE A 601 16.26 3.70 6.26
N MET A 602 16.30 2.52 6.89
CA MET A 602 17.44 1.59 6.96
C MET A 602 18.64 2.11 7.79
N ARG A 603 18.44 3.08 8.69
CA ARG A 603 19.47 3.61 9.59
C ARG A 603 19.51 2.87 10.91
N THR A 604 20.70 2.65 11.46
CA THR A 604 20.86 2.23 12.86
C THR A 604 20.63 3.41 13.81
N ASN A 605 20.92 3.24 15.10
CA ASN A 605 20.98 4.34 16.07
C ASN A 605 22.04 5.41 15.72
N PHE A 606 22.98 5.13 14.80
CA PHE A 606 23.91 6.11 14.23
C PHE A 606 23.39 6.63 12.87
N PRO A 607 23.06 7.93 12.73
CA PRO A 607 22.40 8.47 11.53
C PRO A 607 23.14 8.34 10.18
N ASN A 608 24.41 7.94 10.19
CA ASN A 608 25.25 7.71 9.02
C ASN A 608 25.71 6.25 8.86
N VAL A 609 25.21 5.33 9.70
CA VAL A 609 25.43 3.89 9.57
C VAL A 609 24.08 3.24 9.20
N TYR A 610 24.08 2.52 8.08
CA TYR A 610 22.91 1.90 7.49
C TYR A 610 23.08 0.38 7.43
N VAL A 611 21.99 -0.36 7.25
CA VAL A 611 22.02 -1.83 7.18
C VAL A 611 20.99 -2.38 6.19
N CYS A 612 21.35 -3.43 5.44
CA CYS A 612 20.49 -4.07 4.43
C CYS A 612 20.84 -5.55 4.19
N GLY A 613 19.88 -6.33 3.70
CA GLY A 613 19.99 -7.78 3.51
C GLY A 613 19.69 -8.58 4.79
N ASP A 614 20.09 -9.86 4.81
CA ASP A 614 19.79 -10.80 5.91
C ASP A 614 20.21 -10.31 7.32
N VAL A 615 21.15 -9.35 7.38
CA VAL A 615 21.63 -8.71 8.61
C VAL A 615 20.68 -7.65 9.18
N ALA A 616 19.84 -7.04 8.33
CA ALA A 616 18.71 -6.20 8.73
C ALA A 616 17.47 -7.05 9.07
N GLY A 617 17.13 -7.99 8.19
CA GLY A 617 15.87 -8.73 8.23
C GLY A 617 14.66 -7.84 7.90
N PRO A 618 13.42 -8.26 8.24
CA PRO A 618 13.06 -9.58 8.74
C PRO A 618 13.10 -10.67 7.66
N TYR A 619 13.21 -10.28 6.39
CA TYR A 619 13.33 -11.16 5.23
C TYR A 619 14.79 -11.52 4.96
N GLN A 620 15.04 -12.72 4.42
CA GLN A 620 16.36 -13.24 4.09
C GLN A 620 16.35 -13.74 2.63
N PHE A 621 16.10 -12.81 1.69
CA PHE A 621 15.95 -13.09 0.26
C PHE A 621 16.70 -12.07 -0.60
N THR A 622 17.34 -12.54 -1.67
CA THR A 622 18.15 -11.75 -2.61
C THR A 622 17.45 -10.49 -3.14
N HIS A 623 16.21 -10.61 -3.60
CA HIS A 623 15.44 -9.47 -4.12
C HIS A 623 15.03 -8.48 -3.02
N THR A 624 14.77 -8.95 -1.80
CA THR A 624 14.49 -8.05 -0.67
C THR A 624 15.76 -7.36 -0.16
N ALA A 625 16.91 -8.07 -0.22
CA ALA A 625 18.22 -7.53 0.07
C ALA A 625 18.61 -6.42 -0.92
N ALA A 626 18.37 -6.62 -2.22
CA ALA A 626 18.52 -5.60 -3.26
C ALA A 626 17.55 -4.41 -3.07
N HIS A 627 16.28 -4.68 -2.74
CA HIS A 627 15.29 -3.64 -2.43
C HIS A 627 15.78 -2.76 -1.26
N GLN A 628 16.18 -3.36 -0.13
CA GLN A 628 16.72 -2.64 1.03
C GLN A 628 17.99 -1.85 0.71
N ALA A 629 18.89 -2.43 -0.09
CA ALA A 629 20.14 -1.80 -0.50
C ALA A 629 19.93 -0.49 -1.27
N TRP A 630 18.91 -0.42 -2.13
CA TRP A 630 18.53 0.82 -2.81
C TRP A 630 18.17 1.93 -1.80
N TYR A 631 17.30 1.64 -0.84
CA TYR A 631 16.93 2.62 0.20
C TYR A 631 18.13 3.01 1.07
N ALA A 632 18.97 2.05 1.46
CA ALA A 632 20.17 2.30 2.27
C ALA A 632 21.16 3.24 1.53
N ALA A 633 21.49 2.95 0.27
CA ALA A 633 22.41 3.76 -0.53
C ALA A 633 21.87 5.17 -0.80
N VAL A 634 20.62 5.29 -1.23
CA VAL A 634 19.99 6.60 -1.51
C VAL A 634 19.86 7.43 -0.22
N ASN A 635 19.45 6.81 0.89
CA ASN A 635 19.35 7.53 2.18
C ASN A 635 20.71 7.91 2.76
N ALA A 636 21.77 7.13 2.52
CA ALA A 636 23.14 7.47 2.94
C ALA A 636 23.70 8.67 2.18
N LEU A 637 23.45 8.75 0.86
CA LEU A 637 24.03 9.79 0.01
C LEU A 637 23.24 11.12 0.05
N PHE A 638 21.91 11.06 0.08
CA PHE A 638 21.06 12.26 -0.07
C PHE A 638 20.47 12.79 1.24
N SER A 639 20.80 12.21 2.40
CA SER A 639 20.46 12.77 3.71
C SER A 639 21.30 14.02 4.02
N PRO A 640 20.73 15.12 4.54
CA PRO A 640 19.36 15.29 5.03
C PRO A 640 18.39 15.93 4.02
N LEU A 641 18.74 16.01 2.72
CA LEU A 641 17.95 16.69 1.69
C LEU A 641 16.66 15.92 1.34
N LYS A 642 16.79 14.60 1.07
CA LYS A 642 15.67 13.71 0.74
C LYS A 642 15.90 12.33 1.33
N THR A 643 14.84 11.68 1.79
CA THR A 643 14.90 10.35 2.43
C THR A 643 13.65 9.54 2.13
N PHE A 644 13.82 8.27 1.78
CA PHE A 644 12.77 7.35 1.33
C PHE A 644 12.59 6.20 2.33
N ARG A 645 11.34 5.83 2.63
CA ARG A 645 11.05 4.66 3.50
C ARG A 645 10.94 3.38 2.66
N ALA A 646 11.48 2.29 3.16
CA ALA A 646 11.33 0.97 2.54
C ALA A 646 9.86 0.50 2.55
N ASP A 647 9.42 -0.22 1.51
CA ASP A 647 8.01 -0.56 1.27
C ASP A 647 7.76 -2.07 1.22
N TYR A 648 7.72 -2.69 2.40
CA TYR A 648 7.52 -4.15 2.56
C TYR A 648 6.09 -4.65 2.32
N ARG A 649 5.17 -3.82 1.80
CA ARG A 649 3.75 -4.23 1.60
C ARG A 649 3.56 -5.30 0.51
N VAL A 650 4.49 -5.40 -0.43
CA VAL A 650 4.41 -6.27 -1.61
C VAL A 650 5.78 -6.90 -1.83
N ILE A 651 6.12 -7.86 -0.96
CA ILE A 651 7.33 -8.68 -1.07
C ILE A 651 6.90 -10.09 -1.54
N PRO A 652 7.35 -10.56 -2.71
CA PRO A 652 7.12 -11.94 -3.14
C PRO A 652 8.09 -12.92 -2.46
N TRP A 653 7.74 -14.20 -2.47
CA TRP A 653 8.57 -15.33 -2.02
C TRP A 653 8.20 -16.55 -2.87
N THR A 654 9.19 -17.19 -3.50
CA THR A 654 9.03 -18.51 -4.13
C THR A 654 9.91 -19.55 -3.43
N THR A 655 9.34 -20.72 -3.14
CA THR A 655 10.03 -21.94 -2.70
C THR A 655 10.03 -22.91 -3.88
N PHE A 656 11.22 -23.32 -4.32
CA PHE A 656 11.40 -24.01 -5.62
C PHE A 656 11.38 -25.53 -5.46
N THR A 657 10.39 -26.02 -4.71
CA THR A 657 9.89 -27.39 -4.82
C THR A 657 9.16 -27.56 -6.15
N ASP A 658 8.65 -28.76 -6.41
CA ASP A 658 7.88 -29.09 -7.59
C ASP A 658 6.65 -29.93 -7.16
N PRO A 659 5.46 -29.32 -6.96
CA PRO A 659 5.07 -27.96 -7.32
C PRO A 659 5.86 -26.86 -6.61
N GLU A 660 6.10 -25.76 -7.32
CA GLU A 660 6.62 -24.54 -6.72
C GLU A 660 5.56 -23.92 -5.81
N VAL A 661 5.98 -23.28 -4.72
CA VAL A 661 5.08 -22.52 -3.84
C VAL A 661 5.49 -21.05 -3.88
N ALA A 662 4.66 -20.20 -4.45
CA ALA A 662 4.92 -18.78 -4.65
C ALA A 662 3.84 -17.92 -3.97
N LYS A 663 4.23 -16.89 -3.21
CA LYS A 663 3.32 -16.06 -2.43
C LYS A 663 3.71 -14.58 -2.45
N VAL A 664 2.70 -13.71 -2.48
CA VAL A 664 2.82 -12.25 -2.23
C VAL A 664 1.70 -11.78 -1.30
N GLY A 665 2.01 -10.89 -0.36
CA GLY A 665 1.02 -10.36 0.59
C GLY A 665 0.67 -11.35 1.69
N LEU A 666 -0.58 -11.30 2.16
CA LEU A 666 -1.09 -12.15 3.25
C LEU A 666 -1.57 -13.52 2.75
N ASN A 667 -1.21 -14.60 3.46
CA ASN A 667 -1.96 -15.86 3.41
C ASN A 667 -3.06 -15.92 4.49
N GLU A 668 -3.83 -17.00 4.57
CA GLU A 668 -4.92 -17.11 5.55
C GLU A 668 -4.42 -17.13 7.00
N LEU A 669 -3.33 -17.85 7.26
CA LEU A 669 -2.71 -17.91 8.58
C LEU A 669 -2.36 -16.50 9.09
N GLU A 670 -1.65 -15.70 8.30
CA GLU A 670 -1.25 -14.34 8.62
C GLU A 670 -2.46 -13.40 8.75
N ALA A 671 -3.48 -13.53 7.90
CA ALA A 671 -4.69 -12.72 7.96
C ALA A 671 -5.49 -12.99 9.26
N ARG A 672 -5.58 -14.26 9.68
CA ARG A 672 -6.18 -14.67 10.96
C ARG A 672 -5.40 -14.14 12.14
N GLU A 673 -4.07 -14.31 12.17
CA GLU A 673 -3.19 -13.81 13.25
C GLU A 673 -3.23 -12.28 13.39
N GLN A 674 -3.29 -11.55 12.28
CA GLN A 674 -3.32 -10.09 12.29
C GLN A 674 -4.71 -9.52 12.63
N GLY A 675 -5.77 -10.32 12.51
CA GLY A 675 -7.16 -9.91 12.68
C GLY A 675 -7.72 -9.12 11.48
N VAL A 676 -7.25 -9.44 10.27
CA VAL A 676 -7.68 -8.80 9.01
C VAL A 676 -8.89 -9.54 8.46
N PRO A 677 -10.05 -8.90 8.22
CA PRO A 677 -11.15 -9.52 7.50
C PRO A 677 -10.76 -9.77 6.04
N TYR A 678 -10.90 -11.02 5.59
CA TYR A 678 -10.57 -11.45 4.25
C TYR A 678 -11.65 -12.40 3.70
N GLU A 679 -11.66 -12.56 2.38
CA GLU A 679 -12.43 -13.52 1.63
C GLU A 679 -11.47 -14.33 0.75
N VAL A 680 -11.70 -15.63 0.56
CA VAL A 680 -10.84 -16.51 -0.22
C VAL A 680 -11.51 -16.84 -1.56
N THR A 681 -10.72 -16.85 -2.62
CA THR A 681 -11.09 -17.51 -3.87
C THR A 681 -9.97 -18.44 -4.30
N THR A 682 -10.35 -19.61 -4.83
CA THR A 682 -9.42 -20.58 -5.41
C THR A 682 -9.79 -20.94 -6.85
N TYR A 683 -8.79 -21.39 -7.59
CA TYR A 683 -8.93 -22.14 -8.84
C TYR A 683 -7.90 -23.27 -8.83
N GLY A 684 -8.32 -24.46 -9.28
CA GLY A 684 -7.46 -25.64 -9.36
C GLY A 684 -6.68 -25.65 -10.68
N ILE A 685 -5.38 -25.92 -10.63
CA ILE A 685 -4.54 -26.03 -11.83
C ILE A 685 -4.78 -27.39 -12.54
N ASP A 686 -5.43 -28.32 -11.84
CA ASP A 686 -6.01 -29.56 -12.38
C ASP A 686 -7.14 -29.34 -13.42
N ASP A 687 -7.79 -28.17 -13.40
CA ASP A 687 -8.88 -27.77 -14.32
C ASP A 687 -8.38 -26.85 -15.46
N LEU A 688 -7.06 -26.83 -15.73
CA LEU A 688 -6.42 -25.92 -16.69
C LEU A 688 -5.86 -26.64 -17.92
N ASP A 689 -6.44 -26.35 -19.09
CA ASP A 689 -6.06 -26.92 -20.39
C ASP A 689 -4.55 -26.98 -20.65
N ARG A 690 -3.80 -25.92 -20.31
CA ARG A 690 -2.34 -25.91 -20.47
C ARG A 690 -1.64 -26.93 -19.57
N ALA A 691 -2.00 -26.99 -18.30
CA ALA A 691 -1.39 -27.91 -17.34
C ALA A 691 -1.76 -29.37 -17.63
N ILE A 692 -2.98 -29.60 -18.14
CA ILE A 692 -3.42 -30.89 -18.68
C ILE A 692 -2.57 -31.29 -19.89
N ALA A 693 -2.38 -30.39 -20.86
CA ALA A 693 -1.55 -30.65 -22.05
C ALA A 693 -0.06 -30.88 -21.71
N ASP A 694 0.47 -30.26 -20.66
CA ASP A 694 1.84 -30.45 -20.19
C ASP A 694 2.05 -31.71 -19.34
N GLY A 695 0.99 -32.40 -18.89
CA GLY A 695 1.09 -33.53 -17.93
C GLY A 695 1.42 -33.08 -16.50
N GLU A 696 1.13 -31.82 -16.17
CA GLU A 696 1.45 -31.15 -14.90
C GLU A 696 0.20 -30.51 -14.24
N ALA A 697 -0.97 -31.11 -14.48
CA ALA A 697 -2.29 -30.70 -14.00
C ALA A 697 -2.48 -30.92 -12.49
N TYR A 698 -1.73 -30.18 -11.68
CA TYR A 698 -1.83 -30.22 -10.22
C TYR A 698 -1.49 -28.87 -9.58
N GLY A 699 -2.18 -28.56 -8.48
CA GLY A 699 -1.94 -27.35 -7.69
C GLY A 699 -3.13 -26.40 -7.65
N MET A 700 -2.92 -25.17 -7.18
CA MET A 700 -3.97 -24.16 -7.06
C MET A 700 -3.43 -22.73 -7.20
N VAL A 701 -4.29 -21.82 -7.64
CA VAL A 701 -4.18 -20.39 -7.35
C VAL A 701 -5.15 -20.06 -6.22
N LYS A 702 -4.66 -19.52 -5.10
CA LYS A 702 -5.46 -18.97 -3.99
C LYS A 702 -5.25 -17.45 -3.93
N VAL A 703 -6.34 -16.68 -3.91
CA VAL A 703 -6.31 -15.22 -3.71
C VAL A 703 -7.14 -14.83 -2.50
N LEU A 704 -6.58 -13.96 -1.66
CA LEU A 704 -7.30 -13.31 -0.56
C LEU A 704 -7.72 -11.90 -1.00
N THR A 705 -8.99 -11.56 -0.78
CA THR A 705 -9.57 -10.24 -1.09
C THR A 705 -10.22 -9.60 0.14
N VAL A 706 -10.48 -8.29 0.07
CA VAL A 706 -11.33 -7.60 1.06
C VAL A 706 -12.78 -8.05 0.84
N PRO A 707 -13.51 -8.55 1.86
CA PRO A 707 -14.84 -9.13 1.67
C PRO A 707 -15.80 -8.24 0.87
N GLY A 708 -16.41 -8.78 -0.18
CA GLY A 708 -17.31 -8.05 -1.07
C GLY A 708 -16.64 -7.03 -2.00
N LYS A 709 -15.30 -7.09 -2.17
CA LYS A 709 -14.52 -6.19 -3.03
C LYS A 709 -13.37 -6.93 -3.72
N ASP A 710 -13.07 -6.56 -4.95
CA ASP A 710 -12.03 -7.19 -5.77
C ASP A 710 -10.59 -6.84 -5.37
N ARG A 711 -10.42 -6.01 -4.33
CA ARG A 711 -9.12 -5.58 -3.83
C ARG A 711 -8.38 -6.74 -3.17
N ILE A 712 -7.27 -7.11 -3.77
CA ILE A 712 -6.34 -8.16 -3.31
C ILE A 712 -5.65 -7.75 -1.99
N LEU A 713 -5.52 -8.71 -1.08
CA LEU A 713 -4.79 -8.67 0.20
C LEU A 713 -3.53 -9.55 0.17
N GLY A 714 -3.56 -10.60 -0.65
CA GLY A 714 -2.43 -11.48 -0.95
C GLY A 714 -2.86 -12.57 -1.94
N ALA A 715 -1.88 -13.26 -2.50
CA ALA A 715 -2.08 -14.41 -3.38
C ALA A 715 -0.98 -15.45 -3.13
N THR A 716 -1.37 -16.73 -3.17
CA THR A 716 -0.47 -17.88 -3.12
C THR A 716 -0.79 -18.80 -4.28
N ILE A 717 0.22 -19.12 -5.09
CA ILE A 717 0.16 -20.07 -6.20
C ILE A 717 0.98 -21.30 -5.79
N VAL A 718 0.43 -22.49 -6.01
CA VAL A 718 1.11 -23.78 -5.87
C VAL A 718 0.98 -24.50 -7.19
N GLY A 719 2.07 -24.80 -7.90
CA GLY A 719 1.99 -25.45 -9.22
C GLY A 719 3.28 -25.34 -10.04
N PRO A 720 3.27 -25.76 -11.31
CA PRO A 720 4.35 -25.48 -12.26
C PRO A 720 4.49 -23.96 -12.48
N HIS A 721 5.72 -23.45 -12.53
CA HIS A 721 6.05 -22.04 -12.77
C HIS A 721 5.40 -21.02 -11.80
N ALA A 722 4.93 -21.44 -10.62
CA ALA A 722 4.26 -20.57 -9.67
C ALA A 722 5.05 -19.28 -9.36
N GLY A 723 6.38 -19.36 -9.34
CA GLY A 723 7.26 -18.20 -9.12
C GLY A 723 7.17 -17.13 -10.21
N ASP A 724 6.99 -17.53 -11.47
CA ASP A 724 6.82 -16.63 -12.62
C ASP A 724 5.39 -16.07 -12.65
N LEU A 725 4.38 -16.93 -12.44
CA LEU A 725 2.95 -16.57 -12.45
C LEU A 725 2.57 -15.55 -11.36
N LEU A 726 3.32 -15.52 -10.26
CA LEU A 726 3.11 -14.58 -9.15
C LEU A 726 3.34 -13.11 -9.56
N ALA A 727 4.12 -12.85 -10.63
CA ALA A 727 4.51 -11.50 -11.04
C ALA A 727 3.32 -10.58 -11.33
N GLU A 728 2.23 -11.12 -11.88
CA GLU A 728 0.99 -10.37 -12.11
C GLU A 728 0.38 -9.87 -10.78
N TYR A 729 0.26 -10.75 -9.77
CA TYR A 729 -0.25 -10.36 -8.46
C TYR A 729 0.67 -9.38 -7.73
N VAL A 730 2.00 -9.48 -7.91
CA VAL A 730 2.97 -8.49 -7.41
C VAL A 730 2.70 -7.12 -8.02
N LEU A 731 2.56 -7.03 -9.34
CA LEU A 731 2.24 -5.79 -10.04
C LEU A 731 0.87 -5.24 -9.61
N ALA A 732 -0.15 -6.10 -9.59
CA ALA A 732 -1.51 -5.74 -9.24
C ALA A 732 -1.61 -5.17 -7.82
N MET A 733 -1.01 -5.84 -6.84
CA MET A 733 -0.97 -5.36 -5.45
C MET A 733 -0.15 -4.08 -5.29
N LYS A 734 0.91 -3.88 -6.09
CA LYS A 734 1.74 -2.67 -6.03
C LYS A 734 0.99 -1.43 -6.54
N HIS A 735 0.19 -1.58 -7.59
CA HIS A 735 -0.54 -0.49 -8.25
C HIS A 735 -2.02 -0.39 -7.85
N GLY A 736 -2.55 -1.31 -7.03
CA GLY A 736 -3.93 -1.28 -6.54
C GLY A 736 -4.97 -1.82 -7.53
N VAL A 737 -4.54 -2.67 -8.46
CA VAL A 737 -5.39 -3.38 -9.42
C VAL A 737 -6.16 -4.48 -8.69
N GLY A 738 -7.48 -4.56 -8.92
CA GLY A 738 -8.37 -5.58 -8.36
C GLY A 738 -8.66 -6.72 -9.34
N LEU A 739 -9.22 -7.83 -8.84
CA LEU A 739 -9.50 -9.03 -9.63
C LEU A 739 -10.36 -8.80 -10.88
N ASN A 740 -11.28 -7.82 -10.90
CA ASN A 740 -12.07 -7.55 -12.11
C ASN A 740 -11.17 -7.14 -13.30
N LYS A 741 -10.05 -6.43 -13.05
CA LYS A 741 -9.11 -6.02 -14.10
C LYS A 741 -8.22 -7.18 -14.57
N ILE A 742 -7.85 -8.10 -13.68
CA ILE A 742 -7.16 -9.36 -14.05
C ILE A 742 -8.08 -10.22 -14.94
N LEU A 743 -9.35 -10.38 -14.55
CA LEU A 743 -10.35 -11.10 -15.35
C LEU A 743 -10.57 -10.47 -16.74
N GLY A 744 -10.61 -9.14 -16.81
CA GLY A 744 -10.71 -8.38 -18.06
C GLY A 744 -9.43 -8.31 -18.90
N THR A 745 -8.30 -8.81 -18.40
CA THR A 745 -7.03 -8.80 -19.14
C THR A 745 -6.95 -10.01 -20.09
N VAL A 746 -6.65 -9.75 -21.36
CA VAL A 746 -6.43 -10.81 -22.35
C VAL A 746 -5.13 -11.56 -22.00
N HIS A 747 -5.30 -12.79 -21.55
CA HIS A 747 -4.22 -13.76 -21.37
C HIS A 747 -4.11 -14.62 -22.64
N PRO A 748 -2.90 -14.97 -23.12
CA PRO A 748 -2.75 -15.88 -24.25
C PRO A 748 -3.22 -17.29 -23.89
N TYR A 749 -3.87 -17.98 -24.84
CA TYR A 749 -4.39 -19.34 -24.67
C TYR A 749 -3.67 -20.34 -25.60
N PRO A 750 -3.36 -21.57 -25.14
CA PRO A 750 -3.41 -22.04 -23.76
C PRO A 750 -2.11 -21.66 -23.01
N THR A 751 -2.19 -21.01 -21.84
CA THR A 751 -1.02 -20.74 -20.97
C THR A 751 -1.29 -20.93 -19.48
N LEU A 752 -0.23 -21.19 -18.70
CA LEU A 752 -0.33 -21.33 -17.24
C LEU A 752 -0.81 -20.04 -16.53
N ALA A 753 -0.59 -18.88 -17.15
CA ALA A 753 -1.03 -17.59 -16.61
C ALA A 753 -2.56 -17.44 -16.54
N GLU A 754 -3.30 -18.17 -17.39
CA GLU A 754 -4.76 -18.15 -17.36
C GLU A 754 -5.34 -18.65 -16.02
N ALA A 755 -4.56 -19.40 -15.22
CA ALA A 755 -4.95 -19.76 -13.85
C ALA A 755 -5.29 -18.53 -12.98
N ASN A 756 -4.57 -17.42 -13.15
CA ASN A 756 -4.85 -16.17 -12.43
C ASN A 756 -6.17 -15.54 -12.88
N LYS A 757 -6.43 -15.57 -14.20
CA LYS A 757 -7.67 -15.12 -14.84
C LYS A 757 -8.87 -15.97 -14.42
N TYR A 758 -8.73 -17.30 -14.33
CA TYR A 758 -9.79 -18.20 -13.87
C TYR A 758 -10.04 -18.08 -12.36
N ALA A 759 -9.02 -17.82 -11.54
CA ALA A 759 -9.20 -17.44 -10.13
C ALA A 759 -10.01 -16.13 -10.00
N ALA A 760 -9.68 -15.11 -10.79
CA ALA A 760 -10.46 -13.88 -10.86
C ALA A 760 -11.90 -14.11 -11.37
N GLY A 761 -12.08 -15.04 -12.32
CA GLY A 761 -13.37 -15.50 -12.82
C GLY A 761 -14.21 -16.18 -11.73
N ASN A 762 -13.61 -17.03 -10.90
CA ASN A 762 -14.30 -17.68 -9.78
C ASN A 762 -14.75 -16.66 -8.71
N TRP A 763 -13.93 -15.63 -8.44
CA TRP A 763 -14.33 -14.52 -7.55
C TRP A 763 -15.54 -13.77 -8.14
N ARG A 764 -15.53 -13.49 -9.45
CA ARG A 764 -16.63 -12.82 -10.15
C ARG A 764 -17.91 -13.66 -10.22
N LYS A 765 -17.80 -14.99 -10.37
CA LYS A 765 -18.93 -15.94 -10.28
C LYS A 765 -19.55 -15.91 -8.88
N ALA A 766 -18.75 -15.95 -7.81
CA ALA A 766 -19.24 -15.88 -6.43
C ALA A 766 -19.94 -14.53 -6.11
N HIS A 767 -19.49 -13.44 -6.75
CA HIS A 767 -20.08 -12.11 -6.64
C HIS A 767 -21.18 -11.81 -7.68
N ALA A 768 -21.62 -12.80 -8.47
CA ALA A 768 -22.60 -12.57 -9.51
C ALA A 768 -24.00 -12.26 -8.92
N PRO A 769 -24.72 -11.24 -9.42
CA PRO A 769 -26.00 -10.82 -8.85
C PRO A 769 -27.12 -11.81 -9.21
N GLU A 770 -27.26 -12.92 -8.46
CA GLU A 770 -28.22 -14.01 -8.73
C GLU A 770 -29.66 -13.55 -9.03
N ARG A 771 -30.13 -12.49 -8.36
CA ARG A 771 -31.48 -11.95 -8.58
C ARG A 771 -31.60 -11.38 -9.99
N LEU A 772 -30.57 -10.69 -10.45
CA LEU A 772 -30.46 -10.09 -11.77
C LEU A 772 -30.31 -11.19 -12.84
N LEU A 773 -29.51 -12.23 -12.57
CA LEU A 773 -29.37 -13.40 -13.44
C LEU A 773 -30.70 -14.15 -13.63
N ARG A 774 -31.48 -14.37 -12.56
CA ARG A 774 -32.82 -14.99 -12.65
C ARG A 774 -33.87 -14.12 -13.35
N TRP A 775 -33.64 -12.82 -13.47
CA TRP A 775 -34.44 -11.93 -14.32
C TRP A 775 -33.98 -11.97 -15.78
N LEU A 776 -32.66 -12.00 -16.04
CA LEU A 776 -32.12 -12.25 -17.38
C LEU A 776 -32.61 -13.58 -17.96
N GLU A 777 -32.56 -14.66 -17.18
CA GLU A 777 -33.05 -15.98 -17.57
C GLU A 777 -34.50 -15.92 -18.09
N ARG A 778 -35.39 -15.23 -17.36
CA ARG A 778 -36.80 -15.02 -17.76
C ARG A 778 -36.95 -14.11 -18.97
N PHE A 779 -36.10 -13.10 -19.12
CA PHE A 779 -36.06 -12.23 -20.29
C PHE A 779 -35.61 -13.00 -21.55
N HIS A 780 -34.56 -13.82 -21.45
CA HIS A 780 -34.08 -14.66 -22.54
C HIS A 780 -35.10 -15.77 -22.87
N GLY A 781 -35.71 -16.41 -21.87
CA GLY A 781 -36.79 -17.38 -22.09
C GLY A 781 -37.98 -16.76 -22.83
N TRP A 782 -38.40 -15.56 -22.44
CA TRP A 782 -39.43 -14.81 -23.17
C TRP A 782 -38.99 -14.44 -24.60
N ARG A 783 -37.73 -14.05 -24.83
CA ARG A 783 -37.18 -13.84 -26.18
C ARG A 783 -37.14 -15.11 -27.02
N ARG A 784 -37.23 -16.31 -26.41
CA ARG A 784 -37.42 -17.62 -27.08
C ARG A 784 -38.90 -18.02 -27.22
N GLY A 785 -39.85 -17.18 -26.79
CA GLY A 785 -41.30 -17.42 -26.89
C GLY A 785 -41.97 -17.95 -25.61
N GLU A 786 -41.28 -18.07 -24.49
CA GLU A 786 -41.87 -18.58 -23.24
C GLU A 786 -42.87 -17.56 -22.63
N PRO A 787 -44.05 -18.00 -22.14
CA PRO A 787 -45.10 -17.10 -21.67
C PRO A 787 -44.76 -16.43 -20.33
N MET A 788 -44.53 -15.12 -20.36
CA MET A 788 -44.15 -14.32 -19.18
C MET A 788 -45.37 -13.62 -18.52
N PRO A 789 -45.58 -13.73 -17.19
CA PRO A 789 -46.69 -13.06 -16.50
C PRO A 789 -46.58 -11.52 -16.55
N ALA A 790 -47.72 -10.82 -16.56
CA ALA A 790 -47.79 -9.38 -16.88
C ALA A 790 -46.88 -8.47 -16.01
N LEU A 791 -46.84 -8.69 -14.70
CA LEU A 791 -45.96 -7.95 -13.78
C LEU A 791 -44.47 -8.10 -14.11
N ALA A 792 -44.07 -9.24 -14.69
CA ALA A 792 -42.70 -9.47 -15.09
C ALA A 792 -42.34 -8.73 -16.39
N LYS A 793 -43.30 -8.43 -17.28
CA LYS A 793 -43.03 -7.65 -18.50
C LYS A 793 -42.64 -6.20 -18.20
N ALA A 794 -43.38 -5.55 -17.31
CA ALA A 794 -43.06 -4.19 -16.86
C ALA A 794 -41.72 -4.15 -16.12
N ALA A 795 -41.49 -5.11 -15.21
CA ALA A 795 -40.21 -5.25 -14.52
C ALA A 795 -39.04 -5.54 -15.49
N VAL A 796 -39.23 -6.33 -16.54
CA VAL A 796 -38.21 -6.62 -17.56
C VAL A 796 -37.83 -5.36 -18.35
N ALA A 797 -38.76 -4.47 -18.68
CA ALA A 797 -38.42 -3.19 -19.31
C ALA A 797 -37.55 -2.34 -18.36
N THR A 798 -37.93 -2.22 -17.07
CA THR A 798 -37.14 -1.51 -16.06
C THR A 798 -35.78 -2.15 -15.80
N LEU A 799 -35.71 -3.49 -15.80
CA LEU A 799 -34.49 -4.22 -15.51
C LEU A 799 -33.54 -4.28 -16.71
N ALA A 800 -34.03 -4.26 -17.95
CA ALA A 800 -33.19 -4.18 -19.15
C ALA A 800 -32.34 -2.90 -19.13
N VAL A 801 -32.94 -1.76 -18.77
CA VAL A 801 -32.24 -0.49 -18.55
C VAL A 801 -31.16 -0.62 -17.45
N LEU A 802 -31.51 -1.25 -16.32
CA LEU A 802 -30.57 -1.51 -15.22
C LEU A 802 -29.52 -2.61 -15.51
N LEU A 803 -29.74 -3.44 -16.54
CA LEU A 803 -28.86 -4.54 -16.94
C LEU A 803 -27.86 -4.13 -18.02
N LEU A 804 -28.25 -3.28 -18.95
CA LEU A 804 -27.30 -2.62 -19.86
C LEU A 804 -26.24 -1.86 -19.03
N ALA A 805 -26.69 -1.13 -18.01
CA ALA A 805 -25.84 -0.46 -17.01
C ALA A 805 -25.01 -1.41 -16.09
N ALA A 806 -25.15 -2.74 -16.19
CA ALA A 806 -24.48 -3.71 -15.32
C ALA A 806 -23.69 -4.81 -16.07
N VAL A 807 -24.07 -5.14 -17.30
CA VAL A 807 -23.47 -6.22 -18.11
C VAL A 807 -22.29 -5.73 -18.96
N GLY A 808 -22.24 -4.44 -19.30
CA GLY A 808 -21.04 -3.81 -19.90
C GLY A 808 -19.77 -3.94 -19.05
N ALA A 809 -19.90 -4.30 -17.77
CA ALA A 809 -18.81 -4.63 -16.85
C ALA A 809 -18.63 -6.14 -16.61
N GLY A 810 -19.05 -7.03 -17.52
CA GLY A 810 -19.02 -8.47 -17.25
C GLY A 810 -19.09 -9.47 -18.41
N VAL A 811 -19.51 -9.09 -19.62
CA VAL A 811 -19.62 -10.04 -20.76
C VAL A 811 -18.93 -9.47 -22.00
N ALA A 812 -17.61 -9.66 -22.07
CA ALA A 812 -16.76 -9.40 -23.25
C ALA A 812 -15.69 -10.52 -23.39
N ALA A 813 -16.06 -11.75 -23.02
CA ALA A 813 -15.21 -12.93 -23.09
C ALA A 813 -16.09 -14.18 -23.29
N VAL A 814 -15.60 -15.13 -24.11
CA VAL A 814 -16.32 -16.30 -24.68
C VAL A 814 -17.25 -15.93 -25.85
N SER A 815 -17.25 -16.78 -26.89
CA SER A 815 -17.74 -16.57 -28.28
C SER A 815 -16.99 -15.48 -29.07
N ASP A 816 -16.42 -15.76 -30.26
CA ASP A 816 -16.28 -17.02 -30.98
C ASP A 816 -14.96 -17.12 -31.77
N GLY A 817 -14.55 -18.35 -32.10
CA GLY A 817 -13.33 -18.64 -32.85
C GLY A 817 -13.31 -20.06 -33.44
N ALA A 818 -14.06 -20.29 -34.52
CA ALA A 818 -14.00 -21.50 -35.34
C ALA A 818 -14.30 -21.18 -36.83
N PRO A 819 -13.84 -21.97 -37.83
CA PRO A 819 -13.54 -21.40 -39.15
C PRO A 819 -14.36 -21.89 -40.36
N ALA A 820 -14.56 -20.95 -41.29
CA ALA A 820 -14.54 -21.09 -42.77
C ALA A 820 -15.62 -21.87 -43.56
N ALA A 821 -15.83 -21.39 -44.80
CA ALA A 821 -16.68 -21.92 -45.89
C ALA A 821 -18.21 -21.82 -45.68
N THR A 822 -19.08 -21.66 -46.69
CA THR A 822 -18.93 -21.72 -48.18
C THR A 822 -19.55 -20.52 -48.92
N ALA A 823 -19.41 -20.48 -50.25
CA ALA A 823 -20.12 -19.59 -51.19
C ALA A 823 -21.67 -19.83 -51.16
N THR A 824 -22.57 -19.03 -51.78
CA THR A 824 -22.54 -18.41 -53.13
C THR A 824 -23.31 -17.07 -53.24
N ALA A 825 -23.17 -16.39 -54.37
CA ALA A 825 -23.76 -15.08 -54.66
C ALA A 825 -25.24 -15.11 -55.10
N ALA A 826 -25.96 -14.01 -54.83
CA ALA A 826 -27.00 -13.44 -55.71
C ALA A 826 -27.28 -11.97 -55.29
N ASP A 827 -27.39 -11.08 -56.28
CA ASP A 827 -27.99 -9.73 -56.18
C ASP A 827 -29.38 -9.81 -56.86
N PRO A 828 -30.43 -9.15 -56.34
CA PRO A 828 -30.92 -8.01 -57.11
C PRO A 828 -31.50 -6.85 -56.28
N ALA A 829 -30.92 -5.67 -56.48
CA ALA A 829 -31.57 -4.41 -56.85
C ALA A 829 -33.00 -4.11 -56.37
N ALA A 830 -33.09 -3.00 -55.62
CA ALA A 830 -34.15 -1.99 -55.64
C ALA A 830 -35.59 -2.36 -55.22
N THR A 831 -35.96 -1.88 -54.03
CA THR A 831 -37.15 -1.02 -53.92
C THR A 831 -36.93 -0.02 -52.79
N ALA A 832 -37.22 1.26 -53.02
CA ALA A 832 -36.91 2.33 -52.07
C ALA A 832 -38.16 2.79 -51.32
N THR A 833 -38.05 2.92 -50.00
CA THR A 833 -38.95 3.73 -49.18
C THR A 833 -38.10 4.50 -48.18
N SER A 834 -38.21 5.83 -48.18
CA SER A 834 -37.43 6.73 -47.33
C SER A 834 -37.87 6.68 -45.87
N ALA A 835 -36.92 6.42 -44.98
CA ALA A 835 -37.00 6.82 -43.57
C ALA A 835 -35.80 7.75 -43.31
N GLU A 836 -36.07 9.04 -43.08
CA GLU A 836 -35.03 10.06 -42.93
C GLU A 836 -34.25 9.83 -41.62
N THR A 837 -32.95 9.55 -41.73
CA THR A 837 -32.06 9.51 -40.57
C THR A 837 -31.81 10.94 -40.10
N SER A 838 -32.35 11.31 -38.94
CA SER A 838 -32.17 12.66 -38.39
C SER A 838 -30.72 12.87 -37.95
N ALA A 839 -29.92 13.54 -38.80
CA ALA A 839 -28.55 13.90 -38.46
C ALA A 839 -28.50 14.73 -37.17
N PHE A 840 -27.51 14.47 -36.32
CA PHE A 840 -27.35 15.15 -35.04
C PHE A 840 -27.06 16.65 -35.26
N SER A 841 -27.86 17.52 -34.63
CA SER A 841 -27.83 18.96 -34.93
C SER A 841 -27.27 19.78 -33.78
N TYR A 842 -26.17 20.48 -34.05
CA TYR A 842 -25.57 21.48 -33.15
C TYR A 842 -26.34 22.81 -33.13
N ALA A 843 -27.48 22.95 -33.82
CA ALA A 843 -28.18 24.23 -33.96
C ALA A 843 -28.65 24.86 -32.63
N ALA A 844 -28.96 24.05 -31.62
CA ALA A 844 -29.25 24.54 -30.27
C ALA A 844 -27.97 25.02 -29.56
N TYR A 845 -26.86 24.29 -29.70
CA TYR A 845 -25.58 24.70 -29.12
C TYR A 845 -25.01 25.96 -29.79
N ALA A 846 -25.22 26.15 -31.09
CA ALA A 846 -24.85 27.38 -31.78
C ALA A 846 -25.50 28.63 -31.13
N ARG A 847 -26.79 28.57 -30.77
CA ARG A 847 -27.48 29.66 -30.05
C ARG A 847 -27.00 29.85 -28.61
N VAL A 848 -26.61 28.78 -27.92
CA VAL A 848 -25.91 28.89 -26.63
C VAL A 848 -24.59 29.65 -26.79
N LEU A 849 -23.88 29.44 -27.89
CA LEU A 849 -22.59 30.07 -28.17
C LEU A 849 -22.69 31.53 -28.65
N GLU A 850 -23.88 32.02 -29.02
CA GLU A 850 -24.16 33.46 -29.21
C GLU A 850 -24.02 34.25 -27.89
N ARG A 851 -24.06 33.57 -26.73
CA ARG A 851 -23.78 34.14 -25.39
C ARG A 851 -22.28 34.17 -25.04
N VAL A 852 -21.39 33.99 -26.02
CA VAL A 852 -19.93 33.98 -25.85
C VAL A 852 -19.32 35.13 -26.65
N ASP A 853 -18.51 35.97 -26.01
CA ASP A 853 -17.89 37.13 -26.68
C ASP A 853 -16.62 36.74 -27.48
N GLU A 854 -16.06 37.70 -28.23
CA GLU A 854 -14.83 37.50 -29.01
C GLU A 854 -13.60 37.09 -28.16
N ARG A 855 -13.67 37.30 -26.83
CA ARG A 855 -12.64 36.91 -25.86
C ARG A 855 -12.88 35.52 -25.28
N GLY A 856 -13.97 34.84 -25.62
CA GLY A 856 -14.34 33.53 -25.07
C GLY A 856 -14.91 33.59 -23.65
N LEU A 857 -15.45 34.75 -23.25
CA LEU A 857 -16.14 34.97 -21.98
C LEU A 857 -17.65 34.78 -22.16
N VAL A 858 -18.30 34.20 -21.15
CA VAL A 858 -19.68 33.73 -21.24
C VAL A 858 -20.64 34.59 -20.41
N ASP A 859 -21.79 34.93 -20.99
CA ASP A 859 -22.95 35.47 -20.28
C ASP A 859 -23.69 34.37 -19.49
N TYR A 860 -23.12 33.98 -18.35
CA TYR A 860 -23.73 32.98 -17.46
C TYR A 860 -25.05 33.45 -16.84
N ALA A 861 -25.26 34.77 -16.69
CA ALA A 861 -26.49 35.32 -16.16
C ALA A 861 -27.66 35.15 -17.15
N GLY A 862 -27.43 35.46 -18.43
CA GLY A 862 -28.39 35.25 -19.50
C GLY A 862 -28.65 33.76 -19.78
N LEU A 863 -27.62 32.91 -19.79
CA LEU A 863 -27.81 31.45 -19.88
C LEU A 863 -28.61 30.87 -18.71
N LYS A 864 -28.58 31.50 -17.52
CA LYS A 864 -29.44 31.13 -16.38
C LYS A 864 -30.88 31.65 -16.51
N ALA A 865 -31.08 32.79 -17.18
CA ALA A 865 -32.40 33.35 -17.46
C ALA A 865 -33.12 32.59 -18.60
N GLU A 866 -32.37 32.15 -19.62
CA GLU A 866 -32.88 31.50 -20.83
C GLU A 866 -32.18 30.15 -21.10
N PRO A 867 -32.30 29.13 -20.22
CA PRO A 867 -31.58 27.86 -20.33
C PRO A 867 -32.06 26.95 -21.48
N GLY A 868 -33.13 27.33 -22.20
CA GLY A 868 -33.89 26.43 -23.09
C GLY A 868 -33.06 25.76 -24.19
N ASP A 869 -32.14 26.49 -24.84
CA ASP A 869 -31.27 25.91 -25.88
C ASP A 869 -30.15 25.04 -25.31
N LEU A 870 -29.66 25.34 -24.10
CA LEU A 870 -28.67 24.52 -23.40
C LEU A 870 -29.31 23.21 -22.93
N ASP A 871 -30.55 23.25 -22.44
CA ASP A 871 -31.33 22.06 -22.10
C ASP A 871 -31.75 21.25 -23.32
N ALA A 872 -32.09 21.90 -24.44
CA ALA A 872 -32.37 21.22 -25.71
C ALA A 872 -31.13 20.49 -26.24
N PHE A 873 -29.95 21.12 -26.23
CA PHE A 873 -28.71 20.45 -26.65
C PHE A 873 -28.30 19.33 -25.69
N ARG A 874 -28.39 19.54 -24.37
CA ARG A 874 -28.18 18.49 -23.36
C ARG A 874 -29.09 17.29 -23.59
N SER A 875 -30.36 17.54 -23.93
CA SER A 875 -31.33 16.48 -24.25
C SER A 875 -30.98 15.75 -25.55
N ALA A 876 -30.48 16.45 -26.57
CA ALA A 876 -30.00 15.83 -27.80
C ALA A 876 -28.76 14.94 -27.54
N VAL A 877 -27.77 15.44 -26.80
CA VAL A 877 -26.56 14.69 -26.39
C VAL A 877 -26.93 13.44 -25.58
N ALA A 878 -27.94 13.52 -24.72
CA ALA A 878 -28.45 12.38 -23.96
C ALA A 878 -29.22 11.35 -24.81
N ALA A 879 -29.87 11.79 -25.90
CA ALA A 879 -30.77 10.99 -26.74
C ALA A 879 -30.15 10.50 -28.06
N LEU A 880 -28.92 10.91 -28.40
CA LEU A 880 -28.18 10.39 -29.54
C LEU A 880 -28.03 8.87 -29.44
N ASP A 881 -28.45 8.15 -30.48
CA ASP A 881 -28.27 6.71 -30.56
C ASP A 881 -26.77 6.34 -30.74
N ARG A 882 -26.33 5.36 -29.96
CA ARG A 882 -24.93 4.92 -29.93
C ARG A 882 -24.50 4.27 -31.25
N THR A 883 -25.37 3.53 -31.95
CA THR A 883 -25.00 2.93 -33.25
C THR A 883 -24.86 3.98 -34.35
N THR A 884 -25.60 5.07 -34.25
CA THR A 884 -25.49 6.25 -35.12
C THR A 884 -24.17 6.97 -34.89
N PHE A 885 -23.76 7.16 -33.63
CA PHE A 885 -22.44 7.72 -33.27
C PHE A 885 -21.27 6.81 -33.70
N GLU A 886 -21.40 5.50 -33.48
CA GLU A 886 -20.37 4.53 -33.88
C GLU A 886 -20.23 4.42 -35.41
N ALA A 887 -21.22 4.87 -36.20
CA ALA A 887 -21.15 4.97 -37.65
C ALA A 887 -20.48 6.27 -38.18
N TRP A 888 -20.14 7.23 -37.32
CA TRP A 888 -19.45 8.47 -37.71
C TRP A 888 -17.94 8.26 -37.91
N ASP A 889 -17.30 9.15 -38.67
CA ASP A 889 -15.85 9.28 -38.74
C ASP A 889 -15.26 9.93 -37.47
N ASP A 890 -13.94 9.84 -37.30
CA ASP A 890 -13.28 10.30 -36.08
C ASP A 890 -13.30 11.83 -35.92
N ASP A 891 -13.34 12.61 -37.00
CA ASP A 891 -13.49 14.07 -36.92
C ASP A 891 -14.88 14.44 -36.37
N ALA A 892 -15.94 13.78 -36.83
CA ALA A 892 -17.29 13.93 -36.30
C ALA A 892 -17.40 13.48 -34.82
N ARG A 893 -16.71 12.40 -34.43
CA ARG A 893 -16.66 11.91 -33.05
C ARG A 893 -15.91 12.88 -32.12
N ILE A 894 -14.73 13.37 -32.52
CA ILE A 894 -13.94 14.35 -31.74
C ILE A 894 -14.72 15.66 -31.59
N ALA A 895 -15.30 16.17 -32.69
CA ALA A 895 -16.15 17.36 -32.66
C ALA A 895 -17.32 17.23 -31.69
N PHE A 896 -18.01 16.07 -31.70
CA PHE A 896 -19.09 15.76 -30.76
C PHE A 896 -18.61 15.79 -29.29
N TRP A 897 -17.53 15.09 -28.97
CA TRP A 897 -17.05 15.01 -27.59
C TRP A 897 -16.56 16.35 -27.03
N ILE A 898 -15.90 17.18 -27.85
CA ILE A 898 -15.51 18.55 -27.47
C ILE A 898 -16.76 19.40 -27.18
N ASN A 899 -17.74 19.40 -28.09
CA ASN A 899 -18.99 20.14 -27.90
C ASN A 899 -19.78 19.65 -26.68
N ALA A 900 -19.81 18.33 -26.44
CA ALA A 900 -20.48 17.72 -25.29
C ALA A 900 -19.80 18.12 -23.96
N TYR A 901 -18.47 18.01 -23.85
CA TYR A 901 -17.73 18.45 -22.65
C TYR A 901 -17.98 19.93 -22.35
N ASN A 902 -17.85 20.79 -23.36
CA ASN A 902 -18.01 22.23 -23.19
C ASN A 902 -19.45 22.59 -22.81
N ALA A 903 -20.47 22.02 -23.46
CA ALA A 903 -21.87 22.25 -23.12
C ALA A 903 -22.24 21.71 -21.72
N LEU A 904 -21.75 20.54 -21.33
CA LEU A 904 -21.98 19.99 -19.99
C LEU A 904 -21.26 20.82 -18.91
N THR A 905 -20.11 21.39 -19.22
CA THR A 905 -19.42 22.34 -18.34
C THR A 905 -20.21 23.64 -18.20
N LEU A 906 -20.77 24.20 -19.29
CA LEU A 906 -21.70 25.33 -19.20
C LEU A 906 -22.92 24.99 -18.34
N TYR A 907 -23.53 23.83 -18.54
CA TYR A 907 -24.67 23.37 -17.76
C TYR A 907 -24.33 23.24 -16.26
N ALA A 908 -23.14 22.74 -15.93
CA ALA A 908 -22.65 22.64 -14.55
C ALA A 908 -22.53 24.01 -13.86
N ILE A 909 -22.02 25.03 -14.57
CA ILE A 909 -22.02 26.41 -14.06
C ILE A 909 -23.45 26.92 -13.90
N VAL A 910 -24.27 26.82 -14.96
CA VAL A 910 -25.63 27.37 -15.00
C VAL A 910 -26.51 26.78 -13.91
N ASP A 911 -26.50 25.47 -13.66
CA ASP A 911 -27.31 24.86 -12.58
C ASP A 911 -27.03 25.52 -11.21
N HIS A 912 -25.76 25.81 -10.93
CA HIS A 912 -25.27 26.42 -9.68
C HIS A 912 -25.08 27.95 -9.73
N TYR A 913 -25.47 28.63 -10.81
CA TYR A 913 -25.32 30.07 -10.95
C TYR A 913 -26.47 30.84 -10.25
N PRO A 914 -26.19 31.92 -9.49
CA PRO A 914 -24.87 32.49 -9.17
C PRO A 914 -24.14 31.72 -8.06
N LEU A 915 -22.80 31.67 -8.13
CA LEU A 915 -21.96 30.89 -7.21
C LEU A 915 -21.87 31.53 -5.80
N GLU A 916 -22.79 31.14 -4.92
CA GLU A 916 -22.89 31.64 -3.54
C GLU A 916 -21.86 31.04 -2.54
N ARG A 917 -21.61 31.75 -1.43
CA ARG A 917 -20.65 31.37 -0.38
C ARG A 917 -21.26 30.41 0.66
N GLY A 918 -21.33 29.13 0.34
CA GLY A 918 -21.79 28.09 1.27
C GLY A 918 -20.85 27.80 2.46
N LEU A 919 -21.39 27.81 3.68
CA LEU A 919 -20.68 27.56 4.96
C LEU A 919 -19.86 26.25 5.04
N ARG A 920 -20.12 25.27 4.16
CA ARG A 920 -19.41 23.98 4.14
C ARG A 920 -18.03 24.04 3.46
N ASN A 921 -17.75 25.04 2.63
CA ASN A 921 -16.57 25.05 1.75
C ASN A 921 -15.38 25.86 2.30
N ALA A 922 -15.39 26.17 3.61
CA ALA A 922 -14.47 27.12 4.27
C ALA A 922 -12.96 26.90 4.02
N ALA A 923 -12.52 25.68 3.71
CA ALA A 923 -11.12 25.36 3.41
C ALA A 923 -10.69 25.68 1.96
N LEU A 924 -11.63 25.77 1.01
CA LEU A 924 -11.39 26.14 -0.40
C LEU A 924 -11.60 27.64 -0.61
N THR A 925 -12.58 28.24 0.06
CA THR A 925 -13.02 29.64 -0.13
C THR A 925 -12.03 30.72 0.33
N LEU A 926 -10.87 30.34 0.87
CA LEU A 926 -9.77 31.24 1.26
C LEU A 926 -8.59 31.25 0.27
N ALA A 927 -8.57 30.36 -0.72
CA ALA A 927 -7.42 30.15 -1.61
C ALA A 927 -7.70 30.44 -3.09
N HIS A 928 -8.97 30.53 -3.50
CA HIS A 928 -9.36 30.69 -4.90
C HIS A 928 -10.49 31.74 -5.07
N PRO A 929 -10.49 32.53 -6.16
CA PRO A 929 -11.60 33.42 -6.52
C PRO A 929 -12.88 32.64 -6.88
N ARG A 930 -13.99 33.35 -7.12
CA ARG A 930 -15.26 32.74 -7.57
C ARG A 930 -15.06 32.05 -8.92
N GLY A 931 -15.34 30.76 -9.00
CA GLY A 931 -15.29 30.01 -10.26
C GLY A 931 -15.57 28.52 -10.05
N ILE A 932 -15.44 27.73 -11.13
CA ILE A 932 -15.92 26.34 -11.24
C ILE A 932 -15.59 25.45 -10.03
N ARG A 933 -14.41 25.60 -9.41
CA ARG A 933 -13.94 24.80 -8.26
C ARG A 933 -14.71 25.04 -6.95
N TRP A 934 -15.70 25.94 -6.94
CA TRP A 934 -16.64 26.10 -5.82
C TRP A 934 -17.80 25.09 -5.89
N ILE A 935 -18.08 24.52 -7.08
CA ILE A 935 -19.07 23.46 -7.29
C ILE A 935 -18.48 22.13 -6.76
N PRO A 936 -19.12 21.46 -5.79
CA PRO A 936 -18.62 20.19 -5.27
C PRO A 936 -18.62 19.11 -6.35
N ASN A 937 -17.49 18.40 -6.50
CA ASN A 937 -17.33 17.25 -7.39
C ASN A 937 -17.65 17.52 -8.88
N VAL A 938 -17.55 18.77 -9.36
CA VAL A 938 -18.03 19.18 -10.70
C VAL A 938 -17.54 18.31 -11.87
N TRP A 939 -16.27 17.86 -11.86
CA TRP A 939 -15.75 16.96 -12.88
C TRP A 939 -16.14 15.48 -12.72
N ASP A 940 -16.62 15.09 -11.54
CA ASP A 940 -17.09 13.74 -11.19
C ASP A 940 -18.64 13.64 -11.15
N THR A 941 -19.36 14.72 -11.49
CA THR A 941 -20.83 14.72 -11.61
C THR A 941 -21.22 13.96 -12.89
N PRO A 942 -22.10 12.93 -12.80
CA PRO A 942 -22.52 12.18 -13.97
C PRO A 942 -23.61 12.91 -14.77
N TYR A 943 -23.43 12.94 -16.08
CA TYR A 943 -24.38 13.43 -17.08
C TYR A 943 -24.79 12.29 -18.01
N THR A 944 -26.01 12.31 -18.52
CA THR A 944 -26.45 11.34 -19.53
C THR A 944 -25.93 11.76 -20.90
N VAL A 945 -25.14 10.90 -21.53
CA VAL A 945 -24.64 11.04 -22.91
C VAL A 945 -24.86 9.72 -23.62
N MET A 946 -25.58 9.73 -24.76
CA MET A 946 -25.95 8.51 -25.50
C MET A 946 -26.59 7.41 -24.61
N GLY A 947 -27.43 7.82 -23.65
CA GLY A 947 -28.05 6.93 -22.65
C GLY A 947 -27.12 6.45 -21.51
N GLU A 948 -25.82 6.69 -21.57
CA GLU A 948 -24.83 6.29 -20.56
C GLU A 948 -24.51 7.43 -19.57
N ALA A 949 -24.13 7.08 -18.34
CA ALA A 949 -23.80 8.06 -17.30
C ALA A 949 -22.29 8.36 -17.28
N LEU A 950 -21.88 9.45 -17.93
CA LEU A 950 -20.48 9.89 -18.06
C LEU A 950 -20.23 11.18 -17.29
N THR A 951 -19.10 11.27 -16.62
CA THR A 951 -18.62 12.50 -15.97
C THR A 951 -17.72 13.30 -16.92
N LEU A 952 -17.45 14.57 -16.62
CA LEU A 952 -16.48 15.37 -17.42
C LEU A 952 -15.09 14.71 -17.39
N ASN A 953 -14.69 14.13 -16.25
CA ASN A 953 -13.47 13.32 -16.12
C ASN A 953 -13.46 12.09 -17.03
N ASP A 954 -14.61 11.47 -17.32
CA ASP A 954 -14.68 10.35 -18.26
C ASP A 954 -14.48 10.82 -19.71
N ILE A 955 -15.19 11.86 -20.11
CA ILE A 955 -15.12 12.42 -21.48
C ILE A 955 -13.69 12.90 -21.78
N GLU A 956 -13.05 13.60 -20.83
CA GLU A 956 -11.71 14.13 -21.02
C GLU A 956 -10.61 13.05 -20.87
N HIS A 957 -10.59 12.32 -19.75
CA HIS A 957 -9.45 11.47 -19.38
C HIS A 957 -9.59 9.99 -19.76
N LYS A 958 -10.74 9.55 -20.28
CA LYS A 958 -10.94 8.15 -20.73
C LYS A 958 -11.35 8.00 -22.19
N ILE A 959 -11.84 9.07 -22.81
CA ILE A 959 -12.30 9.08 -24.20
C ILE A 959 -11.38 9.99 -25.02
N LEU A 960 -11.54 11.32 -24.95
CA LEU A 960 -10.84 12.27 -25.82
C LEU A 960 -9.31 12.15 -25.80
N ARG A 961 -8.71 12.05 -24.61
CA ARG A 961 -7.24 11.94 -24.46
C ARG A 961 -6.68 10.53 -24.67
N VAL A 962 -7.52 9.52 -24.87
CA VAL A 962 -7.11 8.10 -24.92
C VAL A 962 -7.33 7.50 -26.31
N ASP A 963 -8.47 7.79 -26.92
CA ASP A 963 -8.93 7.09 -28.13
C ASP A 963 -8.49 7.75 -29.44
N TYR A 964 -8.06 9.03 -29.44
CA TYR A 964 -7.99 9.87 -30.65
C TYR A 964 -6.61 10.48 -31.03
N ASP A 965 -5.56 10.37 -30.20
CA ASP A 965 -4.18 10.90 -30.47
C ASP A 965 -4.11 12.33 -31.04
N GLU A 966 -5.04 13.21 -30.62
CA GLU A 966 -5.15 14.58 -31.12
C GLU A 966 -4.85 15.59 -29.99
N PRO A 967 -3.58 15.98 -29.76
CA PRO A 967 -3.22 16.86 -28.65
C PRO A 967 -3.80 18.29 -28.75
N ARG A 968 -4.34 18.70 -29.91
CA ARG A 968 -5.02 20.01 -30.06
C ARG A 968 -6.33 20.10 -29.25
N ILE A 969 -6.91 18.98 -28.79
CA ILE A 969 -8.07 18.96 -27.86
C ILE A 969 -7.82 19.79 -26.59
N HIS A 970 -6.56 19.89 -26.13
CA HIS A 970 -6.19 20.67 -24.94
C HIS A 970 -6.36 22.18 -25.11
N ALA A 971 -6.53 22.68 -26.34
CA ALA A 971 -6.94 24.05 -26.63
C ALA A 971 -8.46 24.20 -26.81
N ALA A 972 -9.20 23.10 -26.98
CA ALA A 972 -10.63 23.09 -27.32
C ALA A 972 -11.55 22.78 -26.13
N LEU A 973 -11.04 22.13 -25.09
CA LEU A 973 -11.78 21.83 -23.86
C LEU A 973 -11.71 22.99 -22.87
N VAL A 974 -12.87 23.51 -22.46
CA VAL A 974 -12.98 24.77 -21.70
C VAL A 974 -13.65 24.52 -20.35
N CYS A 975 -12.81 24.37 -19.34
CA CYS A 975 -13.14 24.17 -17.93
C CYS A 975 -13.79 25.38 -17.20
N ALA A 976 -14.38 26.33 -17.94
CA ALA A 976 -14.97 27.57 -17.42
C ALA A 976 -14.07 28.41 -16.48
N ALA A 977 -12.75 28.39 -16.69
CA ALA A 977 -11.78 29.17 -15.89
C ALA A 977 -11.07 30.23 -16.74
N MET A 978 -10.69 31.37 -16.16
CA MET A 978 -9.99 32.45 -16.88
C MET A 978 -8.63 32.03 -17.46
N SER A 979 -7.94 31.04 -16.89
CA SER A 979 -6.73 30.45 -17.47
C SER A 979 -6.95 29.20 -18.34
N CYS A 980 -8.20 28.78 -18.55
CA CYS A 980 -8.52 27.77 -19.57
C CYS A 980 -8.43 28.40 -20.99
N PRO A 981 -8.46 27.58 -22.06
CA PRO A 981 -8.59 28.10 -23.42
C PRO A 981 -9.92 28.87 -23.59
N PRO A 982 -10.00 29.83 -24.54
CA PRO A 982 -11.23 30.60 -24.77
C PRO A 982 -12.35 29.72 -25.33
N LEU A 983 -13.58 29.88 -24.85
CA LEU A 983 -14.72 29.22 -25.47
C LEU A 983 -14.95 29.78 -26.89
N ARG A 984 -15.17 28.88 -27.85
CA ARG A 984 -15.40 29.23 -29.25
C ARG A 984 -16.87 29.64 -29.45
N GLY A 985 -17.12 30.78 -30.10
CA GLY A 985 -18.47 31.26 -30.45
C GLY A 985 -19.19 30.48 -31.57
N GLU A 986 -18.71 29.29 -31.94
CA GLU A 986 -19.35 28.38 -32.88
C GLU A 986 -19.02 26.93 -32.49
N PRO A 987 -19.90 25.95 -32.76
CA PRO A 987 -19.63 24.55 -32.47
C PRO A 987 -18.52 23.99 -33.37
N PHE A 988 -17.78 23.01 -32.84
CA PHE A 988 -16.89 22.19 -33.65
C PHE A 988 -17.71 21.28 -34.58
N VAL A 989 -17.31 21.14 -35.84
CA VAL A 989 -18.00 20.28 -36.84
C VAL A 989 -16.97 19.56 -37.71
N ALA A 990 -17.27 18.32 -38.12
CA ALA A 990 -16.32 17.43 -38.79
C ALA A 990 -15.63 18.09 -40.00
N GLU A 991 -16.42 18.72 -40.86
CA GLU A 991 -15.99 19.34 -42.13
C GLU A 991 -15.04 20.53 -41.94
N ARG A 992 -14.85 20.98 -40.68
CA ARG A 992 -13.99 22.10 -40.32
C ARG A 992 -13.08 21.80 -39.12
N LEU A 993 -13.13 20.62 -38.52
CA LEU A 993 -12.53 20.33 -37.21
C LEU A 993 -11.04 20.70 -37.17
N ASP A 994 -10.24 20.16 -38.10
CA ASP A 994 -8.79 20.42 -38.19
C ASP A 994 -8.47 21.93 -38.19
N ARG A 995 -9.17 22.70 -39.02
CA ARG A 995 -9.02 24.17 -39.08
C ARG A 995 -9.51 24.88 -37.83
N GLN A 996 -10.60 24.40 -37.22
CA GLN A 996 -11.13 24.95 -35.97
C GLN A 996 -10.18 24.68 -34.81
N LEU A 997 -9.54 23.51 -34.73
CA LEU A 997 -8.50 23.16 -33.76
C LEU A 997 -7.23 24.01 -33.96
N ASP A 998 -6.76 24.17 -35.19
CA ASP A 998 -5.57 24.99 -35.49
C ASP A 998 -5.78 26.48 -35.14
N ASP A 999 -6.92 27.04 -35.53
CA ASP A 999 -7.36 28.40 -35.16
C ASP A 999 -7.51 28.54 -33.64
N GLN A 1000 -8.10 27.54 -32.97
CA GLN A 1000 -8.26 27.52 -31.51
C GLN A 1000 -6.91 27.51 -30.76
N VAL A 1001 -5.94 26.71 -31.20
CA VAL A 1001 -4.58 26.70 -30.64
C VAL A 1001 -3.92 28.07 -30.81
N ARG A 1002 -4.03 28.69 -31.99
CA ARG A 1002 -3.48 30.04 -32.25
C ARG A 1002 -4.13 31.10 -31.35
N ARG A 1003 -5.45 31.09 -31.19
CA ARG A 1003 -6.20 32.01 -30.31
C ARG A 1003 -5.84 31.86 -28.83
N TRP A 1004 -5.48 30.64 -28.39
CA TRP A 1004 -5.04 30.39 -27.03
C TRP A 1004 -3.58 30.78 -26.81
N LEU A 1005 -2.65 30.35 -27.67
CA LEU A 1005 -1.22 30.70 -27.56
C LEU A 1005 -0.97 32.22 -27.70
N ALA A 1006 -1.84 32.96 -28.41
CA ALA A 1006 -1.78 34.42 -28.47
C ALA A 1006 -2.07 35.15 -27.13
N ARG A 1007 -2.42 34.43 -26.05
CA ARG A 1007 -2.76 34.99 -24.73
C ARG A 1007 -1.57 34.95 -23.76
N PRO A 1008 -0.92 36.08 -23.44
CA PRO A 1008 0.17 36.13 -22.47
C PRO A 1008 -0.25 35.88 -21.01
N GLU A 1009 -1.56 35.84 -20.74
CA GLU A 1009 -2.17 35.53 -19.45
C GLU A 1009 -2.53 34.04 -19.25
N SER A 1010 -2.73 33.27 -20.33
CA SER A 1010 -3.23 31.88 -20.22
C SER A 1010 -2.66 30.84 -21.21
N GLY A 1011 -1.98 31.25 -22.28
CA GLY A 1011 -1.45 30.36 -23.33
C GLY A 1011 0.08 30.32 -23.39
N LEU A 1012 0.70 31.42 -23.83
CA LEU A 1012 2.15 31.56 -23.98
C LEU A 1012 2.57 33.02 -23.75
N ARG A 1013 3.65 33.24 -23.00
CA ARG A 1013 4.29 34.56 -22.87
C ARG A 1013 5.81 34.45 -22.97
N ILE A 1014 6.39 35.05 -24.00
CA ILE A 1014 7.85 35.13 -24.20
C ILE A 1014 8.34 36.48 -23.65
N ASP A 1015 9.06 36.44 -22.53
CA ASP A 1015 9.72 37.62 -21.95
C ASP A 1015 11.21 37.62 -22.35
N ARG A 1016 11.51 38.35 -23.42
CA ARG A 1016 12.87 38.51 -23.96
C ARG A 1016 13.77 39.42 -23.11
N GLN A 1017 13.23 40.15 -22.14
CA GLN A 1017 14.03 41.01 -21.23
C GLN A 1017 14.45 40.25 -19.98
N ALA A 1018 13.56 39.44 -19.40
CA ALA A 1018 13.86 38.53 -18.31
C ALA A 1018 14.54 37.22 -18.76
N ALA A 1019 14.66 36.99 -20.07
CA ALA A 1019 15.07 35.72 -20.67
C ALA A 1019 14.23 34.53 -20.17
N LYS A 1020 12.90 34.67 -20.19
CA LYS A 1020 11.94 33.67 -19.71
C LYS A 1020 10.87 33.35 -20.76
N VAL A 1021 10.44 32.09 -20.78
CA VAL A 1021 9.30 31.62 -21.57
C VAL A 1021 8.29 30.99 -20.60
N TYR A 1022 7.08 31.53 -20.58
CA TYR A 1022 5.99 31.01 -19.76
C TYR A 1022 4.98 30.26 -20.62
N LEU A 1023 4.82 28.96 -20.37
CA LEU A 1023 3.79 28.13 -21.01
C LEU A 1023 2.53 28.04 -20.15
N SER A 1024 1.38 27.76 -20.76
CA SER A 1024 0.17 27.43 -20.00
C SER A 1024 0.36 26.21 -19.10
N LYS A 1025 -0.26 26.23 -17.93
CA LYS A 1025 -0.17 25.14 -16.96
C LYS A 1025 -0.84 23.84 -17.43
N ILE A 1026 -1.68 23.91 -18.45
CA ILE A 1026 -2.23 22.72 -19.13
C ILE A 1026 -1.09 21.86 -19.74
N PHE A 1027 0.01 22.48 -20.18
CA PHE A 1027 1.20 21.75 -20.66
C PHE A 1027 2.05 21.12 -19.52
N ASP A 1028 2.04 21.67 -18.30
CA ASP A 1028 2.61 21.06 -17.08
C ASP A 1028 1.82 19.80 -16.69
N TRP A 1029 0.49 19.85 -16.81
CA TRP A 1029 -0.41 18.75 -16.45
C TRP A 1029 -0.47 17.62 -17.49
N TYR A 1030 -0.48 17.94 -18.78
CA TYR A 1030 -0.76 16.99 -19.87
C TYR A 1030 0.35 16.92 -20.94
N GLY A 1031 1.56 17.38 -20.63
CA GLY A 1031 2.70 17.38 -21.57
C GLY A 1031 3.15 16.01 -22.11
N GLU A 1032 2.69 14.89 -21.54
CA GLU A 1032 2.89 13.54 -22.12
C GLU A 1032 2.08 13.35 -23.41
N ASP A 1033 0.88 13.92 -23.50
CA ASP A 1033 -0.04 13.74 -24.62
C ASP A 1033 0.51 14.31 -25.95
N PHE A 1034 1.53 15.16 -25.86
CA PHE A 1034 2.23 15.76 -26.99
C PHE A 1034 3.41 14.88 -27.47
N VAL A 1035 3.91 13.96 -26.63
CA VAL A 1035 5.09 13.13 -26.90
C VAL A 1035 4.92 12.23 -28.14
N PRO A 1036 3.83 11.47 -28.34
CA PRO A 1036 3.69 10.56 -29.49
C PRO A 1036 3.86 11.24 -30.86
N ARG A 1037 3.45 12.51 -30.97
CA ARG A 1037 3.32 13.24 -32.23
C ARG A 1037 4.36 14.36 -32.42
N PHE A 1038 4.91 14.90 -31.33
CA PHE A 1038 5.84 16.04 -31.35
C PHE A 1038 7.20 15.77 -30.67
N ALA A 1039 7.45 14.59 -30.10
CA ALA A 1039 8.80 14.23 -29.68
C ALA A 1039 9.73 14.01 -30.91
N PRO A 1040 10.96 14.55 -30.89
CA PRO A 1040 11.96 14.28 -31.91
C PRO A 1040 12.37 12.80 -31.94
N GLY A 1041 12.11 12.12 -33.05
CA GLY A 1041 12.66 10.80 -33.36
C GLY A 1041 14.19 10.83 -33.59
N PRO A 1042 14.86 9.66 -33.59
CA PRO A 1042 16.32 9.57 -33.52
C PRO A 1042 17.07 10.27 -34.67
N ASP A 1043 16.48 10.33 -35.87
CA ASP A 1043 17.09 10.92 -37.07
C ASP A 1043 16.74 12.41 -37.26
N ARG A 1044 15.96 13.02 -36.35
CA ARG A 1044 15.47 14.40 -36.47
C ARG A 1044 16.26 15.33 -35.54
N ALA A 1045 16.94 16.32 -36.12
CA ALA A 1045 17.65 17.34 -35.35
C ALA A 1045 16.68 18.10 -34.44
N ASP A 1046 16.93 18.04 -33.13
CA ASP A 1046 16.09 18.67 -32.10
C ASP A 1046 16.68 20.01 -31.64
N SER A 1047 16.00 21.10 -31.98
CA SER A 1047 16.34 22.45 -31.51
C SER A 1047 16.18 22.61 -29.98
N PHE A 1048 15.49 21.70 -29.30
CA PHE A 1048 15.15 21.79 -27.87
C PHE A 1048 15.91 20.78 -27.00
N ALA A 1049 17.03 20.23 -27.48
CA ALA A 1049 17.75 19.12 -26.84
C ALA A 1049 18.29 19.38 -25.40
N GLY A 1050 18.23 20.62 -24.91
CA GLY A 1050 18.52 20.97 -23.51
C GLY A 1050 17.35 20.73 -22.53
N HIS A 1051 16.15 20.43 -23.03
CA HIS A 1051 14.92 20.25 -22.26
C HIS A 1051 14.54 18.78 -22.06
N GLY A 1052 13.64 18.51 -21.11
CA GLY A 1052 13.07 17.17 -20.90
C GLY A 1052 12.23 16.70 -22.09
N GLU A 1053 11.97 15.40 -22.21
CA GLU A 1053 11.26 14.82 -23.37
C GLU A 1053 9.85 15.40 -23.59
N ARG A 1054 9.07 15.59 -22.52
CA ARG A 1054 7.77 16.27 -22.53
C ARG A 1054 7.89 17.74 -22.93
N GLU A 1055 8.86 18.44 -22.36
CA GLU A 1055 9.12 19.87 -22.63
C GLU A 1055 9.53 20.07 -24.10
N ARG A 1056 10.41 19.20 -24.64
CA ARG A 1056 10.75 19.11 -26.07
C ARG A 1056 9.50 18.93 -26.92
N ALA A 1057 8.62 17.99 -26.58
CA ALA A 1057 7.41 17.73 -27.35
C ALA A 1057 6.46 18.94 -27.36
N VAL A 1058 6.25 19.58 -26.19
CA VAL A 1058 5.44 20.81 -26.09
C VAL A 1058 6.09 22.00 -26.81
N LEU A 1059 7.41 22.22 -26.68
CA LEU A 1059 8.12 23.30 -27.37
C LEU A 1059 8.09 23.11 -28.89
N ASN A 1060 8.24 21.86 -29.37
CA ASN A 1060 8.02 21.52 -30.76
C ASN A 1060 6.58 21.83 -31.19
N PHE A 1061 5.56 21.36 -30.46
CA PHE A 1061 4.14 21.66 -30.75
C PHE A 1061 3.89 23.17 -30.85
N VAL A 1062 4.23 23.94 -29.81
CA VAL A 1062 4.04 25.39 -29.75
C VAL A 1062 4.72 26.10 -30.93
N SER A 1063 5.94 25.67 -31.30
CA SER A 1063 6.73 26.28 -32.39
C SER A 1063 6.13 26.10 -33.79
N HIS A 1064 5.11 25.24 -33.99
CA HIS A 1064 4.34 25.16 -35.25
C HIS A 1064 3.35 26.34 -35.42
N TYR A 1065 3.05 27.08 -34.35
CA TYR A 1065 2.04 28.14 -34.34
C TYR A 1065 2.62 29.56 -34.24
N LEU A 1066 3.92 29.70 -33.98
CA LEU A 1066 4.59 31.00 -33.81
C LEU A 1066 5.08 31.60 -35.13
N GLY A 1067 5.26 32.93 -35.14
CA GLY A 1067 5.99 33.61 -36.20
C GLY A 1067 7.51 33.32 -36.14
N GLU A 1068 8.20 33.53 -37.27
CA GLU A 1068 9.62 33.18 -37.43
C GLU A 1068 10.53 33.76 -36.33
N GLU A 1069 10.28 34.99 -35.88
CA GLU A 1069 11.12 35.65 -34.87
C GLU A 1069 11.00 35.02 -33.47
N ASP A 1070 9.79 34.66 -33.04
CA ASP A 1070 9.56 33.99 -31.75
C ASP A 1070 9.97 32.52 -31.81
N ARG A 1071 9.73 31.86 -32.95
CA ARG A 1071 10.23 30.51 -33.21
C ARG A 1071 11.76 30.46 -33.13
N ALA A 1072 12.46 31.36 -33.80
CA ALA A 1072 13.93 31.44 -33.76
C ALA A 1072 14.47 31.80 -32.36
N TYR A 1073 13.70 32.55 -31.56
CA TYR A 1073 14.03 32.79 -30.15
C TYR A 1073 13.90 31.51 -29.30
N LEU A 1074 12.84 30.70 -29.51
CA LEU A 1074 12.68 29.40 -28.85
C LEU A 1074 13.77 28.40 -29.30
N GLU A 1075 13.98 28.22 -30.61
CA GLU A 1075 14.96 27.29 -31.17
C GLU A 1075 16.41 27.67 -30.80
N ALA A 1076 16.66 28.91 -30.36
CA ALA A 1076 17.96 29.34 -29.84
C ALA A 1076 18.23 28.96 -28.37
N GLY A 1077 17.24 28.44 -27.62
CA GLY A 1077 17.42 27.87 -26.27
C GLY A 1077 17.97 28.82 -25.17
N ARG A 1078 17.90 30.14 -25.37
CA ARG A 1078 18.50 31.15 -24.46
C ARG A 1078 17.49 31.75 -23.49
N TYR A 1079 16.73 30.90 -22.79
CA TYR A 1079 15.73 31.29 -21.80
C TYR A 1079 15.55 30.25 -20.70
N GLU A 1080 14.96 30.66 -19.58
CA GLU A 1080 14.43 29.75 -18.56
C GLU A 1080 12.95 29.45 -18.86
N LEU A 1081 12.57 28.18 -18.84
CA LEU A 1081 11.19 27.74 -19.05
C LEU A 1081 10.44 27.70 -17.70
N ASP A 1082 9.24 28.26 -17.68
CA ASP A 1082 8.38 28.38 -16.49
C ASP A 1082 6.90 28.23 -16.91
N TYR A 1083 5.97 28.16 -15.97
CA TYR A 1083 4.53 27.98 -16.25
C TYR A 1083 3.68 29.12 -15.69
N LEU A 1084 2.68 29.54 -16.47
CA LEU A 1084 1.75 30.60 -16.09
C LEU A 1084 0.95 30.22 -14.82
N PRO A 1085 0.73 31.17 -13.90
CA PRO A 1085 -0.14 30.94 -12.75
C PRO A 1085 -1.59 30.75 -13.24
N TYR A 1086 -2.23 29.68 -12.80
CA TYR A 1086 -3.57 29.32 -13.29
C TYR A 1086 -4.66 29.99 -12.45
N ASP A 1087 -5.35 30.96 -13.04
CA ASP A 1087 -6.54 31.56 -12.43
C ASP A 1087 -7.76 30.64 -12.62
N TRP A 1088 -8.40 30.36 -11.48
CA TRP A 1088 -9.59 29.54 -11.35
C TRP A 1088 -10.88 30.39 -11.23
N SER A 1089 -10.78 31.70 -11.46
CA SER A 1089 -11.95 32.57 -11.58
C SER A 1089 -12.80 32.17 -12.80
N LEU A 1090 -14.12 32.38 -12.72
CA LEU A 1090 -15.05 32.06 -13.80
C LEU A 1090 -14.74 32.92 -15.05
N ASN A 1091 -14.78 32.34 -16.25
CA ASN A 1091 -14.65 33.10 -17.51
C ASN A 1091 -15.97 33.84 -17.86
N GLU A 1092 -16.49 34.58 -16.90
CA GLU A 1092 -17.73 35.35 -16.95
C GLU A 1092 -17.51 36.68 -17.70
N GLN A 1093 -18.49 37.13 -18.49
CA GLN A 1093 -18.45 38.48 -19.04
C GLN A 1093 -18.56 39.52 -17.91
N PRO A 1094 -17.82 40.65 -17.96
CA PRO A 1094 -17.97 41.70 -16.96
C PRO A 1094 -19.38 42.31 -17.05
N ALA A 1095 -20.06 42.42 -15.90
CA ALA A 1095 -21.40 42.97 -15.83
C ALA A 1095 -21.48 44.39 -16.42
N SER A 1096 -22.46 44.60 -17.30
CA SER A 1096 -22.75 45.83 -18.04
C SER A 1096 -23.50 46.88 -17.21
#